data_AF-A0A7L3IYX6-F1
#
_entry.id   AF-A0A7L3IYX6-F1
#
_cell.length_a   1.000
_cell.length_b   1.000
_cell.length_c   1.000
_cell.angle_alpha   90.00
_cell.angle_beta   90.00
_cell.angle_gamma   90.00
#
_symmetry.space_group_name_H-M   'P 1'
#
loop_
_entity.id
_entity.type
_entity.pdbx_description
1 polymer ?
#
loop_
_entity_poly.entity_id
_entity_poly.type
_entity_poly.pdbx_seq_one_letter_code
_entity_poly.pdbx_strand_id
1 'polypeptide(L)'
;LPGVAHQVVEQMVITDQIRAEDRANVLRALLLKHSHPSDEKEFSFPRNISAGSLGSLLVHHHSTNHVAEGSEPAVTEPLIAGHAAEHDTRIDVEREREVLTPTPPAGITRSKSKHELKLLEKIPDNAEATVVLVGCVEFLDQPTMAFVRLQEAVELDAVLEVPVPVRFLFVLLGPSSTHMDYHEIGRSISTLMSDKQFHEAAYLADDRHDLLNAINEFLDCSVVLPPSEVQGEELLRSVAHFQREMLKKRMEQERRLLLEPKSPEEKALLKLKVVEDEAEEDDDPLRRTGRPFGGLIRDVRRRYPQYLSDFRDALDPQCIAAVIFIYFAALSPAITFGGLLGEKTQDLIGVSELIISTSLQGVLFCLLGAQPLLVIGFSGPLLVFEEAFFTFCTSNELEYLVGRVWIGFWLILIVLVMVAFEGSFLVRFVSRFTQEIFAFLISLIFIYETFSKLAKIFQEHPLHGCLSANSSVEAWDNSSVAAANATALATSLATRGATKVTGQPNTALLSLVLMAGTFFIAFFLRKFKNSRFFPGRIRRLIGDFGVPIAILVMVLVDYSIQDTYTQKLSVPSGFSVTAPDKRGWVINPLGEQSDFPVWMMVASGLPAVLVFILIFMETQITTLIISKKERMLQKGSGFHLDLLLIVAMGGFFALFGLPWLAAATVRSVTHANALTVMSKAVAPGDKPKIQEVKEQRVTGLLVAVLVGLSIVIGDLLRQIPLAVLFGIFLYMGVTSLNGIQFYERLQLLLMPPKHHPDVTYVKKVG
;
A
#
# COMPACT_ATOMS: atom_id res chain seq x y z
N LEU A 1 10.22 46.07 -15.39
CA LEU A 1 10.92 45.86 -16.68
C LEU A 1 11.66 47.12 -17.22
N PRO A 2 11.04 48.32 -17.37
CA PRO A 2 11.61 49.40 -18.20
C PRO A 2 13.03 49.88 -17.85
N GLY A 3 13.37 50.02 -16.56
CA GLY A 3 14.73 50.45 -16.15
C GLY A 3 15.83 49.45 -16.55
N VAL A 4 15.56 48.15 -16.38
CA VAL A 4 16.48 47.07 -16.78
C VAL A 4 16.67 47.09 -18.30
N ALA A 5 15.58 47.19 -19.07
CA ALA A 5 15.64 47.27 -20.52
C ALA A 5 16.46 48.48 -21.02
N HIS A 6 16.30 49.66 -20.40
CA HIS A 6 17.12 50.83 -20.74
C HIS A 6 18.61 50.59 -20.49
N GLN A 7 18.97 50.07 -19.31
CA GLN A 7 20.37 49.82 -18.94
C GLN A 7 21.03 48.74 -19.81
N VAL A 8 20.29 47.68 -20.17
CA VAL A 8 20.76 46.62 -21.09
C VAL A 8 21.02 47.19 -22.48
N VAL A 9 20.07 47.95 -23.05
CA VAL A 9 20.22 48.54 -24.38
C VAL A 9 21.35 49.58 -24.40
N GLU A 10 21.54 50.35 -23.33
CA GLU A 10 22.66 51.28 -23.19
C GLU A 10 24.02 50.56 -23.17
N GLN A 11 24.13 49.43 -22.46
CA GLN A 11 25.33 48.59 -22.50
C GLN A 11 25.55 47.89 -23.85
N MET A 12 24.48 47.52 -24.57
CA MET A 12 24.59 47.00 -25.95
C MET A 12 25.15 48.05 -26.93
N VAL A 13 24.84 49.34 -26.76
CA VAL A 13 25.48 50.42 -27.53
C VAL A 13 26.95 50.60 -27.11
N ILE A 14 27.24 50.62 -25.81
CA ILE A 14 28.62 50.80 -25.28
C ILE A 14 29.56 49.65 -25.68
N THR A 15 29.03 48.45 -25.93
CA THR A 15 29.78 47.27 -26.37
C THR A 15 29.74 47.01 -27.88
N ASP A 16 29.32 48.01 -28.67
CA ASP A 16 29.19 47.96 -30.14
C ASP A 16 28.35 46.77 -30.67
N GLN A 17 27.43 46.22 -29.86
CA GLN A 17 26.50 45.17 -30.30
C GLN A 17 25.36 45.71 -31.15
N ILE A 18 24.87 46.91 -30.80
CA ILE A 18 23.84 47.62 -31.58
C ILE A 18 24.33 49.02 -31.93
N ARG A 19 23.92 49.50 -33.11
CA ARG A 19 24.20 50.87 -33.52
C ARG A 19 23.42 51.85 -32.63
N ALA A 20 23.96 53.05 -32.43
CA ALA A 20 23.28 54.09 -31.65
C ALA A 20 21.92 54.53 -32.24
N GLU A 21 21.73 54.37 -33.55
CA GLU A 21 20.47 54.61 -34.26
C GLU A 21 19.37 53.58 -33.89
N ASP A 22 19.73 52.33 -33.63
CA ASP A 22 18.77 51.25 -33.30
C ASP A 22 18.33 51.24 -31.83
N ARG A 23 18.99 52.01 -30.95
CA ARG A 23 18.69 52.12 -29.51
C ARG A 23 17.18 52.24 -29.23
N ALA A 24 16.47 53.08 -29.98
CA ALA A 24 15.03 53.30 -29.81
C ALA A 24 14.19 52.10 -30.29
N ASN A 25 14.62 51.42 -31.34
CA ASN A 25 13.93 50.26 -31.92
C ASN A 25 14.06 49.02 -31.02
N VAL A 26 15.27 48.75 -30.52
CA VAL A 26 15.53 47.65 -29.56
C VAL A 26 14.78 47.89 -28.24
N LEU A 27 14.86 49.10 -27.68
CA LEU A 27 14.14 49.43 -26.44
C LEU A 27 12.62 49.32 -26.61
N ARG A 28 12.08 49.70 -27.77
CA ARG A 28 10.66 49.50 -28.10
C ARG A 28 10.30 48.02 -28.19
N ALA A 29 11.13 47.19 -28.83
CA ALA A 29 10.89 45.76 -28.97
C ALA A 29 10.85 45.03 -27.61
N LEU A 30 11.79 45.35 -26.71
CA LEU A 30 11.86 44.80 -25.34
C LEU A 30 10.74 45.27 -24.41
N LEU A 31 9.95 46.28 -24.80
CA LEU A 31 8.84 46.85 -24.03
C LEU A 31 7.49 46.70 -24.73
N LEU A 32 7.40 45.83 -25.76
CA LEU A 32 6.13 45.38 -26.29
C LEU A 32 5.37 44.58 -25.22
N LYS A 33 4.04 44.70 -25.20
CA LYS A 33 3.21 43.89 -24.30
C LYS A 33 3.34 42.41 -24.67
N HIS A 34 3.88 41.60 -23.77
CA HIS A 34 3.91 40.15 -23.93
C HIS A 34 2.46 39.60 -23.99
N SER A 35 2.24 38.66 -24.91
CA SER A 35 0.99 37.90 -25.02
C SER A 35 1.24 36.51 -24.46
N HIS A 36 0.39 36.02 -23.55
CA HIS A 36 0.51 34.67 -23.03
C HIS A 36 -0.36 33.70 -23.85
N PRO A 37 0.02 32.41 -23.99
CA PRO A 37 -0.81 31.38 -24.64
C PRO A 37 -2.17 31.13 -23.95
N SER A 38 -2.41 31.78 -22.83
CA SER A 38 -3.67 31.87 -22.10
C SER A 38 -4.57 33.01 -22.59
N ASP A 39 -4.00 34.17 -22.96
CA ASP A 39 -4.75 35.36 -23.39
C ASP A 39 -5.39 35.18 -24.78
N GLU A 40 -4.74 34.47 -25.71
CA GLU A 40 -5.26 34.25 -27.08
C GLU A 40 -6.52 33.37 -27.15
N LYS A 41 -6.90 32.71 -26.04
CA LYS A 41 -8.00 31.73 -26.01
C LYS A 41 -9.39 32.32 -25.87
N GLU A 42 -9.53 33.64 -25.71
CA GLU A 42 -10.85 34.29 -25.65
C GLU A 42 -11.53 34.39 -27.03
N PHE A 43 -10.80 34.22 -28.16
CA PHE A 43 -11.35 34.36 -29.51
C PHE A 43 -10.93 33.25 -30.50
N SER A 44 -11.31 31.99 -30.23
CA SER A 44 -11.35 30.95 -31.28
C SER A 44 -12.38 29.84 -30.97
N PHE A 45 -12.92 29.21 -32.02
CA PHE A 45 -14.04 28.26 -31.92
C PHE A 45 -13.62 26.88 -31.35
N PRO A 46 -14.56 26.13 -30.72
CA PRO A 46 -14.21 25.04 -29.80
C PRO A 46 -13.83 23.73 -30.50
N ARG A 47 -12.94 22.95 -29.87
CA ARG A 47 -12.73 21.53 -30.17
C ARG A 47 -12.77 20.67 -28.91
N ASN A 48 -13.72 19.74 -28.91
CA ASN A 48 -13.79 18.51 -28.10
C ASN A 48 -13.68 18.66 -26.57
N ILE A 49 -14.80 19.01 -25.93
CA ILE A 49 -14.99 18.84 -24.48
C ILE A 49 -15.03 17.34 -24.13
N SER A 50 -14.15 16.89 -23.24
CA SER A 50 -14.24 15.57 -22.61
C SER A 50 -15.34 15.55 -21.55
N ALA A 51 -16.08 14.43 -21.45
CA ALA A 51 -17.33 14.34 -20.70
C ALA A 51 -17.22 14.84 -19.24
N GLY A 52 -17.85 15.99 -18.95
CA GLY A 52 -17.75 16.66 -17.65
C GLY A 52 -18.80 17.74 -17.35
N SER A 53 -19.77 18.00 -18.23
CA SER A 53 -20.95 18.82 -17.93
C SER A 53 -22.08 18.52 -18.91
N LEU A 54 -23.22 18.03 -18.40
CA LEU A 54 -24.51 17.97 -19.10
C LEU A 54 -25.56 18.44 -18.10
N GLY A 55 -26.19 19.59 -18.38
CA GLY A 55 -27.08 20.22 -17.39
C GLY A 55 -27.50 21.66 -17.69
N SER A 56 -27.50 22.11 -18.95
CA SER A 56 -28.17 23.38 -19.30
C SER A 56 -28.51 23.47 -20.78
N LEU A 57 -29.71 24.02 -21.04
CA LEU A 57 -30.20 24.67 -22.26
C LEU A 57 -30.11 23.93 -23.61
N LEU A 58 -31.29 23.59 -24.13
CA LEU A 58 -31.61 23.42 -25.55
C LEU A 58 -32.56 24.56 -25.97
N VAL A 59 -32.80 24.72 -27.28
CA VAL A 59 -33.75 25.66 -27.92
C VAL A 59 -33.36 27.15 -27.94
N HIS A 60 -32.70 27.56 -29.03
CA HIS A 60 -33.39 28.33 -30.08
C HIS A 60 -32.68 28.13 -31.44
N HIS A 61 -33.11 28.81 -32.51
CA HIS A 61 -33.29 28.17 -33.84
C HIS A 61 -32.76 28.98 -35.05
N HIS A 62 -32.49 28.27 -36.16
CA HIS A 62 -32.26 28.74 -37.55
C HIS A 62 -30.99 29.58 -37.85
N SER A 63 -30.38 29.59 -39.05
CA SER A 63 -30.36 28.67 -40.24
C SER A 63 -29.16 29.11 -41.16
N THR A 64 -28.88 28.69 -42.41
CA THR A 64 -29.55 27.95 -43.51
C THR A 64 -28.49 27.46 -44.54
N ASN A 65 -28.88 26.66 -45.56
CA ASN A 65 -28.19 26.42 -46.86
C ASN A 65 -26.87 25.59 -46.84
N HIS A 66 -26.57 24.67 -47.78
CA HIS A 66 -27.39 23.97 -48.79
C HIS A 66 -26.60 22.74 -49.39
N VAL A 67 -27.33 21.83 -50.08
CA VAL A 67 -26.85 20.74 -51.01
C VAL A 67 -26.44 19.37 -50.43
N ALA A 68 -27.39 18.41 -50.50
CA ALA A 68 -27.35 17.02 -51.02
C ALA A 68 -26.21 16.01 -50.63
N GLU A 69 -26.40 14.68 -50.60
CA GLU A 69 -27.49 13.77 -51.03
C GLU A 69 -27.74 12.65 -49.97
N GLY A 70 -28.85 11.86 -50.10
CA GLY A 70 -28.85 10.45 -49.62
C GLY A 70 -29.96 9.96 -48.65
N SER A 71 -31.15 9.63 -49.19
CA SER A 71 -32.14 8.64 -48.68
C SER A 71 -32.70 8.70 -47.23
N GLU A 72 -34.01 8.97 -47.18
CA GLU A 72 -35.01 8.84 -46.09
C GLU A 72 -35.47 7.37 -45.81
N PRO A 73 -36.44 7.08 -44.87
CA PRO A 73 -37.16 7.90 -43.86
C PRO A 73 -36.99 7.32 -42.40
N ALA A 74 -37.92 7.14 -41.43
CA ALA A 74 -39.39 7.26 -41.33
C ALA A 74 -40.00 7.22 -39.88
N VAL A 75 -41.23 7.73 -39.74
CA VAL A 75 -42.40 7.19 -38.97
C VAL A 75 -42.51 7.32 -37.42
N THR A 76 -43.26 8.38 -37.02
CA THR A 76 -44.40 8.49 -36.06
C THR A 76 -44.30 8.43 -34.52
N GLU A 77 -44.63 9.60 -33.94
CA GLU A 77 -45.41 9.88 -32.71
C GLU A 77 -46.87 9.30 -32.77
N PRO A 78 -47.75 9.31 -31.72
CA PRO A 78 -48.11 10.50 -30.91
C PRO A 78 -48.61 10.35 -29.44
N LEU A 79 -48.53 11.49 -28.72
CA LEU A 79 -49.48 12.14 -27.79
C LEU A 79 -50.57 11.35 -27.01
N ILE A 80 -50.77 11.72 -25.73
CA ILE A 80 -51.99 12.37 -25.16
C ILE A 80 -51.71 12.85 -23.72
N ALA A 81 -52.52 13.76 -23.15
CA ALA A 81 -52.20 14.57 -21.95
C ALA A 81 -53.28 14.52 -20.83
N GLY A 82 -52.97 15.05 -19.63
CA GLY A 82 -54.00 15.54 -18.68
C GLY A 82 -53.66 15.65 -17.18
N HIS A 83 -53.49 16.90 -16.68
CA HIS A 83 -53.83 17.40 -15.32
C HIS A 83 -53.11 16.81 -14.06
N ALA A 84 -53.01 17.49 -12.89
CA ALA A 84 -53.09 18.92 -12.48
C ALA A 84 -52.60 19.10 -11.00
N ALA A 85 -52.70 20.33 -10.45
CA ALA A 85 -52.65 20.74 -9.02
C ALA A 85 -51.29 21.15 -8.35
N GLU A 86 -51.09 22.48 -8.32
CA GLU A 86 -50.77 23.41 -7.21
C GLU A 86 -49.74 23.14 -6.06
N HIS A 87 -49.01 24.23 -5.75
CA HIS A 87 -48.34 24.68 -4.50
C HIS A 87 -48.26 23.79 -3.23
N ASP A 88 -47.06 23.73 -2.64
CA ASP A 88 -46.67 24.71 -1.60
C ASP A 88 -45.13 24.87 -1.50
N THR A 89 -44.63 25.92 -0.83
CA THR A 89 -43.20 26.22 -0.64
C THR A 89 -42.88 26.66 0.78
N ARG A 90 -41.81 26.11 1.38
CA ARG A 90 -41.30 26.58 2.66
C ARG A 90 -39.77 26.65 2.66
N ILE A 91 -39.25 27.78 3.13
CA ILE A 91 -37.82 28.10 3.25
C ILE A 91 -37.49 28.14 4.74
N ASP A 92 -36.31 27.64 5.11
CA ASP A 92 -35.59 28.09 6.30
C ASP A 92 -34.09 28.24 5.97
N VAL A 93 -33.42 29.17 6.64
CA VAL A 93 -32.04 29.61 6.33
C VAL A 93 -31.24 29.69 7.62
N GLU A 94 -30.08 29.05 7.66
CA GLU A 94 -29.13 29.27 8.75
C GLU A 94 -27.71 29.62 8.25
N ARG A 95 -27.06 30.50 9.01
CA ARG A 95 -25.82 31.20 8.64
C ARG A 95 -24.58 30.35 8.95
N GLU A 96 -23.58 30.45 8.08
CA GLU A 96 -22.19 30.48 8.53
C GLU A 96 -21.65 31.93 8.53
N ARG A 97 -20.51 32.14 9.19
CA ARG A 97 -20.15 33.42 9.82
C ARG A 97 -18.72 33.83 9.50
N GLU A 98 -18.54 34.62 8.46
CA GLU A 98 -17.23 35.20 8.13
C GLU A 98 -16.76 36.20 9.20
N VAL A 99 -15.43 36.24 9.41
CA VAL A 99 -14.77 37.12 10.38
C VAL A 99 -14.12 38.28 9.62
N LEU A 100 -14.47 39.51 10.00
CA LEU A 100 -13.94 40.73 9.40
C LEU A 100 -12.48 40.99 9.81
N THR A 101 -11.62 41.23 8.81
CA THR A 101 -10.31 41.88 8.97
C THR A 101 -10.23 43.14 8.10
N PRO A 102 -9.52 44.21 8.52
CA PRO A 102 -9.62 45.53 7.89
C PRO A 102 -8.89 45.65 6.55
N THR A 103 -9.41 46.53 5.70
CA THR A 103 -8.89 46.84 4.35
C THR A 103 -7.69 47.79 4.37
N PRO A 104 -6.57 47.47 3.68
CA PRO A 104 -5.66 48.47 3.12
C PRO A 104 -6.26 49.11 1.83
N PRO A 105 -5.71 50.23 1.32
CA PRO A 105 -6.41 51.11 0.37
C PRO A 105 -6.42 50.63 -1.09
N ALA A 106 -7.23 51.31 -1.90
CA ALA A 106 -7.52 50.96 -3.29
C ALA A 106 -6.30 51.04 -4.24
N GLY A 107 -5.73 49.88 -4.55
CA GLY A 107 -5.04 49.59 -5.82
C GLY A 107 -5.89 48.64 -6.68
N ILE A 108 -5.75 48.68 -8.00
CA ILE A 108 -6.55 47.86 -8.92
C ILE A 108 -6.02 46.41 -8.93
N THR A 109 -6.45 45.61 -7.97
CA THR A 109 -6.10 44.18 -7.90
C THR A 109 -6.94 43.37 -8.88
N ARG A 110 -6.32 42.96 -10.00
CA ARG A 110 -6.89 41.97 -10.94
C ARG A 110 -7.26 40.71 -10.16
N SER A 111 -8.51 40.26 -10.24
CA SER A 111 -9.00 39.10 -9.49
C SER A 111 -8.30 37.83 -10.00
N LYS A 112 -7.41 37.26 -9.17
CA LYS A 112 -6.57 36.11 -9.54
C LYS A 112 -7.42 34.95 -10.07
N SER A 113 -7.10 34.42 -11.25
CA SER A 113 -7.92 33.37 -11.84
C SER A 113 -7.79 32.05 -11.09
N LYS A 114 -8.81 31.19 -11.24
CA LYS A 114 -8.81 29.81 -10.73
C LYS A 114 -7.78 28.91 -11.42
N HIS A 115 -7.02 29.44 -12.39
CA HIS A 115 -5.87 28.81 -13.03
C HIS A 115 -4.57 29.22 -12.33
N GLU A 116 -4.33 30.52 -12.13
CA GLU A 116 -3.19 31.07 -11.40
C GLU A 116 -3.05 30.46 -10.00
N LEU A 117 -4.14 30.36 -9.24
CA LEU A 117 -4.12 29.77 -7.89
C LEU A 117 -3.65 28.30 -7.91
N LYS A 118 -3.97 27.54 -8.97
CA LYS A 118 -3.54 26.14 -9.16
C LYS A 118 -2.13 25.99 -9.74
N LEU A 119 -1.51 27.09 -10.15
CA LEU A 119 -0.09 27.17 -10.50
C LEU A 119 0.71 27.54 -9.26
N LEU A 120 0.26 28.56 -8.52
CA LEU A 120 0.81 28.96 -7.21
C LEU A 120 0.86 27.79 -6.22
N GLU A 121 -0.22 26.98 -6.09
CA GLU A 121 -0.26 25.74 -5.28
C GLU A 121 0.81 24.67 -5.64
N LYS A 122 1.59 24.86 -6.71
CA LYS A 122 2.63 23.92 -7.18
C LYS A 122 4.04 24.52 -7.20
N ILE A 123 4.17 25.81 -6.94
CA ILE A 123 5.44 26.54 -6.96
C ILE A 123 5.93 26.64 -5.51
N PRO A 124 7.21 26.33 -5.19
CA PRO A 124 7.74 26.49 -3.85
C PRO A 124 7.68 27.95 -3.37
N ASP A 125 7.47 28.18 -2.08
CA ASP A 125 7.30 29.53 -1.51
C ASP A 125 8.52 30.45 -1.72
N ASN A 126 9.71 29.87 -1.88
CA ASN A 126 10.98 30.57 -2.16
C ASN A 126 11.43 30.44 -3.63
N ALA A 127 10.50 30.28 -4.59
CA ALA A 127 10.86 30.18 -6.00
C ALA A 127 11.25 31.54 -6.61
N GLU A 128 12.34 31.56 -7.38
CA GLU A 128 12.72 32.67 -8.26
C GLU A 128 12.51 32.29 -9.73
N ALA A 129 12.27 33.28 -10.58
CA ALA A 129 12.09 33.10 -12.02
C ALA A 129 13.33 33.53 -12.83
N THR A 130 13.58 32.79 -13.91
CA THR A 130 14.44 33.23 -15.02
C THR A 130 13.57 33.57 -16.22
N VAL A 131 13.75 34.74 -16.81
CA VAL A 131 13.03 35.18 -18.01
C VAL A 131 13.95 35.02 -19.22
N VAL A 132 13.43 34.44 -20.30
CA VAL A 132 14.18 34.23 -21.55
C VAL A 132 13.43 34.93 -22.68
N LEU A 133 13.86 36.14 -23.04
CA LEU A 133 13.27 36.98 -24.08
C LEU A 133 14.01 36.77 -25.41
N VAL A 134 13.28 36.34 -26.44
CA VAL A 134 13.87 36.05 -27.76
C VAL A 134 12.96 36.54 -28.88
N GLY A 135 13.53 37.12 -29.94
CA GLY A 135 12.75 37.56 -31.09
C GLY A 135 13.57 37.94 -32.33
N CYS A 136 12.93 37.89 -33.49
CA CYS A 136 13.49 38.33 -34.77
C CYS A 136 13.16 39.81 -35.01
N VAL A 137 14.14 40.60 -35.45
CA VAL A 137 14.00 42.03 -35.74
C VAL A 137 14.82 42.40 -36.99
N GLU A 138 14.15 42.89 -38.03
CA GLU A 138 14.76 43.11 -39.36
C GLU A 138 15.73 44.32 -39.42
N PHE A 139 15.74 45.17 -38.39
CA PHE A 139 16.59 46.37 -38.34
C PHE A 139 17.99 46.11 -37.75
N LEU A 140 18.28 44.93 -37.19
CA LEU A 140 19.63 44.59 -36.71
C LEU A 140 20.42 43.85 -37.80
N ASP A 141 21.62 44.32 -38.13
CA ASP A 141 22.52 43.60 -39.06
C ASP A 141 23.02 42.26 -38.49
N GLN A 142 23.10 42.14 -37.17
CA GLN A 142 23.71 41.01 -36.47
C GLN A 142 22.91 40.56 -35.24
N PRO A 143 23.05 39.30 -34.80
CA PRO A 143 22.52 38.82 -33.53
C PRO A 143 23.16 39.52 -32.33
N THR A 144 22.34 39.87 -31.33
CA THR A 144 22.75 40.59 -30.12
C THR A 144 22.21 39.88 -28.89
N MET A 145 23.00 39.83 -27.82
CA MET A 145 22.67 39.02 -26.65
C MET A 145 23.12 39.66 -25.33
N ALA A 146 22.28 39.51 -24.31
CA ALA A 146 22.62 39.85 -22.94
C ALA A 146 22.14 38.78 -21.96
N PHE A 147 22.99 38.43 -21.01
CA PHE A 147 22.63 37.68 -19.82
C PHE A 147 22.75 38.62 -18.62
N VAL A 148 21.68 38.73 -17.82
CA VAL A 148 21.53 39.76 -16.79
C VAL A 148 21.19 39.09 -15.47
N ARG A 149 22.08 39.23 -14.48
CA ARG A 149 21.85 38.85 -13.07
C ARG A 149 21.42 40.10 -12.31
N LEU A 150 20.20 40.11 -11.77
CA LEU A 150 19.75 41.19 -10.88
C LEU A 150 20.38 41.03 -9.49
N GLN A 151 20.58 42.14 -8.77
CA GLN A 151 21.18 42.13 -7.42
C GLN A 151 20.21 41.57 -6.37
N GLU A 152 18.93 41.91 -6.50
CA GLU A 152 17.80 41.37 -5.75
C GLU A 152 16.79 40.81 -6.77
N ALA A 153 16.00 39.80 -6.38
CA ALA A 153 14.97 39.26 -7.25
C ALA A 153 13.69 40.11 -7.15
N VAL A 154 13.13 40.52 -8.30
CA VAL A 154 12.08 41.55 -8.37
C VAL A 154 10.91 41.06 -9.21
N GLU A 155 9.68 41.23 -8.72
CA GLU A 155 8.48 40.93 -9.51
C GLU A 155 8.40 41.84 -10.76
N LEU A 156 8.30 41.24 -11.95
CA LEU A 156 8.21 41.98 -13.21
C LEU A 156 6.80 41.87 -13.80
N ASP A 157 5.98 42.87 -13.51
CA ASP A 157 4.63 43.02 -14.07
C ASP A 157 4.60 42.79 -15.59
N ALA A 158 3.59 42.03 -16.04
CA ALA A 158 3.32 41.68 -17.43
C ALA A 158 4.38 40.85 -18.17
N VAL A 159 5.36 40.25 -17.46
CA VAL A 159 6.36 39.33 -18.06
C VAL A 159 6.05 37.85 -17.80
N LEU A 160 5.37 37.54 -16.70
CA LEU A 160 5.04 36.17 -16.27
C LEU A 160 3.53 36.00 -16.03
N GLU A 161 2.99 34.80 -16.29
CA GLU A 161 1.59 34.44 -15.95
C GLU A 161 1.33 34.39 -14.43
N VAL A 162 2.39 34.32 -13.62
CA VAL A 162 2.34 34.16 -12.16
C VAL A 162 3.29 35.18 -11.52
N PRO A 163 2.89 35.90 -10.44
CA PRO A 163 3.80 36.75 -9.69
C PRO A 163 4.85 35.88 -8.99
N VAL A 164 6.04 35.85 -9.57
CA VAL A 164 7.25 35.20 -9.07
C VAL A 164 8.39 36.20 -9.26
N PRO A 165 9.24 36.45 -8.24
CA PRO A 165 10.33 37.42 -8.38
C PRO A 165 11.37 36.93 -9.39
N VAL A 166 11.71 37.78 -10.36
CA VAL A 166 12.68 37.47 -11.42
C VAL A 166 14.08 37.78 -10.92
N ARG A 167 15.00 36.82 -11.07
CA ARG A 167 16.43 36.94 -10.70
C ARG A 167 17.32 37.13 -11.93
N PHE A 168 17.06 36.38 -12.98
CA PHE A 168 17.86 36.35 -14.21
C PHE A 168 17.02 36.71 -15.42
N LEU A 169 17.61 37.48 -16.35
CA LEU A 169 17.03 37.75 -17.67
C LEU A 169 18.05 37.40 -18.76
N PHE A 170 17.64 36.58 -19.72
CA PHE A 170 18.35 36.40 -20.99
C PHE A 170 17.59 37.15 -22.09
N VAL A 171 18.33 37.86 -22.95
CA VAL A 171 17.82 38.59 -24.11
C VAL A 171 18.61 38.15 -25.33
N LEU A 172 17.91 37.80 -26.41
CA LEU A 172 18.48 37.46 -27.72
C LEU A 172 17.63 38.06 -28.86
N LEU A 173 18.20 38.99 -29.63
CA LEU A 173 17.53 39.67 -30.74
C LEU A 173 18.43 39.71 -31.98
N GLY A 174 17.87 39.47 -33.17
CA GLY A 174 18.65 39.53 -34.41
C GLY A 174 17.81 39.41 -35.69
N PRO A 175 18.44 39.53 -36.88
CA PRO A 175 17.77 39.52 -38.18
C PRO A 175 17.12 38.17 -38.52
N SER A 176 16.11 38.21 -39.39
CA SER A 176 15.40 37.08 -39.99
C SER A 176 16.29 36.29 -40.97
N SER A 177 17.28 35.56 -40.44
CA SER A 177 18.19 34.71 -41.23
C SER A 177 17.70 33.25 -41.32
N THR A 178 17.88 32.61 -42.47
CA THR A 178 17.49 31.21 -42.73
C THR A 178 18.39 30.16 -42.07
N HIS A 179 19.33 30.57 -41.21
CA HIS A 179 20.37 29.71 -40.63
C HIS A 179 20.31 29.62 -39.10
N MET A 180 19.41 30.35 -38.43
CA MET A 180 19.37 30.37 -36.97
C MET A 180 17.96 30.57 -36.39
N ASP A 181 17.40 29.49 -35.86
CA ASP A 181 16.14 29.50 -35.11
C ASP A 181 16.38 29.98 -33.68
N TYR A 182 16.34 31.30 -33.47
CA TYR A 182 16.53 31.91 -32.14
C TYR A 182 15.65 31.29 -31.04
N HIS A 183 14.42 30.88 -31.38
CA HIS A 183 13.50 30.20 -30.46
C HIS A 183 14.09 28.92 -29.84
N GLU A 184 14.84 28.13 -30.62
CA GLU A 184 15.47 26.90 -30.12
C GLU A 184 16.68 27.22 -29.23
N ILE A 185 17.39 28.32 -29.48
CA ILE A 185 18.42 28.85 -28.57
C ILE A 185 17.76 29.28 -27.25
N GLY A 186 16.61 29.96 -27.30
CA GLY A 186 15.83 30.31 -26.11
C GLY A 186 15.41 29.09 -25.29
N ARG A 187 14.90 28.04 -25.94
CA ARG A 187 14.56 26.77 -25.29
C ARG A 187 15.78 26.08 -24.68
N SER A 188 16.93 26.17 -25.34
CA SER A 188 18.20 25.62 -24.88
C SER A 188 18.68 26.33 -23.59
N ILE A 189 18.68 27.67 -23.59
CA ILE A 189 19.00 28.48 -22.40
C ILE A 189 17.98 28.29 -21.27
N SER A 190 16.70 28.11 -21.58
CA SER A 190 15.66 27.79 -20.57
C SER A 190 15.91 26.43 -19.90
N THR A 191 16.40 25.46 -20.67
CA THR A 191 16.74 24.12 -20.18
C THR A 191 18.01 24.16 -19.33
N LEU A 192 19.03 24.88 -19.80
CA LEU A 192 20.29 25.15 -19.09
C LEU A 192 20.05 25.81 -17.72
N MET A 193 19.22 26.86 -17.67
CA MET A 193 18.85 27.56 -16.43
C MET A 193 17.90 26.75 -15.52
N SER A 194 17.41 25.59 -15.97
CA SER A 194 16.69 24.62 -15.15
C SER A 194 17.61 23.58 -14.49
N ASP A 195 18.89 23.52 -14.88
CA ASP A 195 19.88 22.70 -14.18
C ASP A 195 20.39 23.42 -12.92
N LYS A 196 20.47 22.67 -11.81
CA LYS A 196 20.86 23.24 -10.51
C LYS A 196 22.32 23.70 -10.49
N GLN A 197 23.22 22.97 -11.15
CA GLN A 197 24.65 23.26 -11.07
C GLN A 197 25.02 24.42 -11.98
N PHE A 198 24.40 24.52 -13.17
CA PHE A 198 24.50 25.73 -13.98
C PHE A 198 23.89 26.95 -13.28
N HIS A 199 22.73 26.80 -12.62
CA HIS A 199 22.09 27.88 -11.86
C HIS A 199 22.97 28.36 -10.69
N GLU A 200 23.58 27.46 -9.92
CA GLU A 200 24.54 27.80 -8.87
C GLU A 200 25.81 28.48 -9.43
N ALA A 201 26.32 28.03 -10.59
CA ALA A 201 27.45 28.66 -11.26
C ALA A 201 27.10 30.06 -11.81
N ALA A 202 25.93 30.27 -12.41
CA ALA A 202 25.44 31.58 -12.84
C ALA A 202 25.19 32.54 -11.66
N TYR A 203 24.95 31.99 -10.47
CA TYR A 203 24.90 32.75 -9.22
C TYR A 203 26.28 33.22 -8.73
N LEU A 204 27.33 32.44 -8.98
CA LEU A 204 28.71 32.71 -8.54
C LEU A 204 29.60 33.38 -9.60
N ALA A 205 29.21 33.36 -10.88
CA ALA A 205 29.95 33.95 -11.98
C ALA A 205 30.09 35.47 -11.82
N ASP A 206 31.31 35.99 -11.88
CA ASP A 206 31.57 37.43 -11.90
C ASP A 206 31.97 37.90 -13.30
N ASP A 207 32.61 37.04 -14.08
CA ASP A 207 33.04 37.31 -15.46
C ASP A 207 32.29 36.47 -16.50
N ARG A 208 32.29 36.95 -17.76
CA ARG A 208 31.74 36.19 -18.91
C ARG A 208 32.40 34.82 -19.08
N HIS A 209 33.67 34.68 -18.70
CA HIS A 209 34.39 33.41 -18.79
C HIS A 209 33.82 32.35 -17.83
N ASP A 210 33.37 32.72 -16.63
CA ASP A 210 32.81 31.79 -15.66
C ASP A 210 31.52 31.16 -16.20
N LEU A 211 30.65 32.00 -16.79
CA LEU A 211 29.39 31.55 -17.39
C LEU A 211 29.64 30.66 -18.62
N LEU A 212 30.66 30.95 -19.44
CA LEU A 212 31.06 30.09 -20.56
C LEU A 212 31.65 28.76 -20.09
N ASN A 213 32.45 28.76 -19.03
CA ASN A 213 32.99 27.54 -18.42
C ASN A 213 31.85 26.66 -17.86
N ALA A 214 30.85 27.27 -17.20
CA ALA A 214 29.67 26.56 -16.71
C ALA A 214 28.81 25.97 -17.84
N ILE A 215 28.70 26.65 -18.99
CA ILE A 215 28.05 26.07 -20.19
C ILE A 215 28.82 24.84 -20.67
N ASN A 216 30.16 24.91 -20.73
CA ASN A 216 30.98 23.77 -21.15
C ASN A 216 30.86 22.58 -20.16
N GLU A 217 30.91 22.82 -18.85
CA GLU A 217 30.74 21.76 -17.84
C GLU A 217 29.34 21.10 -17.91
N PHE A 218 28.29 21.87 -18.21
CA PHE A 218 26.96 21.35 -18.49
C PHE A 218 26.94 20.50 -19.78
N LEU A 219 27.62 20.93 -20.84
CA LEU A 219 27.68 20.21 -22.12
C LEU A 219 28.49 18.91 -22.01
N ASP A 220 29.60 18.90 -21.27
CA ASP A 220 30.37 17.68 -20.95
C ASP A 220 29.52 16.66 -20.17
N CYS A 221 28.55 17.14 -19.38
CA CYS A 221 27.59 16.29 -18.66
C CYS A 221 26.34 15.93 -19.50
N SER A 222 26.16 16.50 -20.70
CA SER A 222 24.94 16.38 -21.50
C SER A 222 25.02 15.29 -22.57
N VAL A 223 24.09 14.33 -22.52
CA VAL A 223 23.95 13.30 -23.56
C VAL A 223 23.16 13.85 -24.74
N VAL A 224 23.86 14.35 -25.77
CA VAL A 224 23.26 14.74 -27.05
C VAL A 224 22.86 13.49 -27.83
N LEU A 225 21.59 13.42 -28.24
CA LEU A 225 21.07 12.32 -29.06
C LEU A 225 20.73 12.81 -30.48
N PRO A 226 21.24 12.16 -31.54
CA PRO A 226 20.88 12.51 -32.91
C PRO A 226 19.40 12.15 -33.17
N PRO A 227 18.59 13.04 -33.78
CA PRO A 227 17.15 12.81 -33.97
C PRO A 227 16.78 11.49 -34.67
N SER A 228 17.66 10.98 -35.53
CA SER A 228 17.49 9.74 -36.28
C SER A 228 17.42 8.48 -35.41
N GLU A 229 18.03 8.47 -34.22
CA GLU A 229 18.18 7.27 -33.38
C GLU A 229 17.13 7.17 -32.26
N VAL A 230 16.34 8.23 -32.05
CA VAL A 230 15.36 8.37 -30.96
C VAL A 230 14.19 7.36 -31.05
N GLN A 231 14.03 6.68 -32.19
CA GLN A 231 12.97 5.67 -32.40
C GLN A 231 13.15 4.39 -31.56
N GLY A 232 14.35 4.13 -31.03
CA GLY A 232 14.64 2.98 -30.18
C GLY A 232 14.33 3.21 -28.70
N GLU A 233 13.22 2.67 -28.20
CA GLU A 233 12.87 2.71 -26.77
C GLU A 233 13.98 2.15 -25.85
N GLU A 234 14.75 1.18 -26.32
CA GLU A 234 15.86 0.56 -25.58
C GLU A 234 17.06 1.51 -25.45
N LEU A 235 17.29 2.35 -26.48
CA LEU A 235 18.32 3.37 -26.50
C LEU A 235 18.01 4.47 -25.47
N LEU A 236 16.74 4.91 -25.39
CA LEU A 236 16.29 5.85 -24.34
C LEU A 236 16.45 5.26 -22.92
N ARG A 237 16.29 3.94 -22.76
CA ARG A 237 16.52 3.26 -21.47
C ARG A 237 18.00 3.06 -21.15
N SER A 238 18.87 2.87 -22.15
CA SER A 238 20.33 2.79 -21.95
C SER A 238 20.93 4.17 -21.63
N VAL A 239 20.44 5.22 -22.27
CA VAL A 239 20.78 6.63 -21.95
C VAL A 239 20.46 6.96 -20.50
N ALA A 240 19.29 6.55 -19.98
CA ALA A 240 18.94 6.75 -18.58
C ALA A 240 19.84 5.98 -17.58
N HIS A 241 20.50 4.89 -18.02
CA HIS A 241 21.55 4.24 -17.24
C HIS A 241 22.87 5.03 -17.32
N PHE A 242 23.28 5.42 -18.53
CA PHE A 242 24.52 6.13 -18.78
C PHE A 242 24.55 7.51 -18.09
N GLN A 243 23.47 8.28 -18.15
CA GLN A 243 23.30 9.54 -17.41
C GLN A 243 23.48 9.35 -15.89
N ARG A 244 22.92 8.28 -15.31
CA ARG A 244 23.11 7.95 -13.89
C ARG A 244 24.55 7.55 -13.57
N GLU A 245 25.23 6.89 -14.50
CA GLU A 245 26.63 6.52 -14.33
C GLU A 245 27.57 7.74 -14.42
N MET A 246 27.29 8.69 -15.32
CA MET A 246 27.98 9.99 -15.37
C MET A 246 27.74 10.80 -14.09
N LEU A 247 26.48 10.95 -13.65
CA LEU A 247 26.14 11.61 -12.40
C LEU A 247 26.83 10.97 -11.19
N LYS A 248 26.91 9.63 -11.14
CA LYS A 248 27.62 8.92 -10.06
C LYS A 248 29.13 9.17 -10.10
N LYS A 249 29.76 9.16 -11.29
CA LYS A 249 31.18 9.52 -11.45
C LYS A 249 31.43 10.98 -11.04
N ARG A 250 30.53 11.91 -11.37
CA ARG A 250 30.57 13.31 -10.92
C ARG A 250 30.48 13.41 -9.40
N MET A 251 29.51 12.76 -8.75
CA MET A 251 29.42 12.71 -7.29
C MET A 251 30.67 12.12 -6.62
N GLU A 252 31.26 11.07 -7.21
CA GLU A 252 32.54 10.50 -6.74
C GLU A 252 33.74 11.44 -6.95
N GLN A 253 33.69 12.33 -7.93
CA GLN A 253 34.72 13.33 -8.24
C GLN A 253 34.58 14.61 -7.39
N GLU A 254 33.35 15.13 -7.23
CA GLU A 254 33.03 16.20 -6.28
C GLU A 254 33.37 15.78 -4.85
N ARG A 255 33.04 14.55 -4.44
CA ARG A 255 33.45 13.99 -3.13
C ARG A 255 34.97 13.91 -2.99
N ARG A 256 35.74 13.68 -4.07
CA ARG A 256 37.22 13.73 -4.04
C ARG A 256 37.76 15.15 -3.91
N LEU A 257 37.16 16.13 -4.60
CA LEU A 257 37.54 17.53 -4.51
C LEU A 257 37.21 18.13 -3.12
N LEU A 258 36.08 17.74 -2.53
CA LEU A 258 35.72 18.05 -1.14
C LEU A 258 36.64 17.35 -0.10
N LEU A 259 37.39 16.34 -0.51
CA LEU A 259 38.43 15.68 0.29
C LEU A 259 39.83 16.30 0.10
N GLU A 260 40.01 17.25 -0.83
CA GLU A 260 41.23 18.07 -0.95
C GLU A 260 41.11 19.35 -0.09
N PRO A 261 41.77 19.43 1.08
CA PRO A 261 41.46 20.46 2.06
C PRO A 261 42.38 21.67 1.92
N LYS A 262 41.79 22.84 1.62
CA LYS A 262 42.53 24.11 1.48
C LYS A 262 42.87 24.77 2.83
N SER A 263 42.13 24.46 3.90
CA SER A 263 42.38 24.94 5.27
C SER A 263 42.44 23.81 6.31
N PRO A 264 43.24 23.91 7.39
CA PRO A 264 43.19 22.99 8.52
C PRO A 264 41.90 23.08 9.35
N GLU A 265 41.19 24.21 9.32
CA GLU A 265 39.97 24.42 10.12
C GLU A 265 38.74 23.78 9.48
N GLU A 266 38.58 23.92 8.16
CA GLU A 266 37.61 23.15 7.37
C GLU A 266 37.78 21.64 7.60
N LYS A 267 39.03 21.18 7.73
CA LYS A 267 39.40 19.79 7.98
C LYS A 267 38.94 19.25 9.35
N ALA A 268 38.62 20.13 10.30
CA ALA A 268 37.99 19.78 11.56
C ALA A 268 36.45 19.82 11.46
N LEU A 269 35.90 20.84 10.78
CA LEU A 269 34.45 20.97 10.59
C LEU A 269 33.88 19.84 9.72
N LEU A 270 34.55 19.52 8.60
CA LEU A 270 34.25 18.36 7.75
C LEU A 270 34.42 17.04 8.50
N LYS A 271 35.33 16.94 9.48
CA LYS A 271 35.43 15.74 10.33
C LYS A 271 34.25 15.58 11.28
N LEU A 272 33.69 16.67 11.81
CA LEU A 272 32.44 16.60 12.56
C LEU A 272 31.29 16.20 11.63
N LYS A 273 31.17 16.89 10.50
CA LYS A 273 30.05 16.72 9.56
C LYS A 273 30.04 15.35 8.89
N VAL A 274 31.20 14.81 8.51
CA VAL A 274 31.34 13.43 8.01
C VAL A 274 31.06 12.40 9.10
N VAL A 275 31.32 12.69 10.38
CA VAL A 275 30.92 11.80 11.49
C VAL A 275 29.41 11.86 11.75
N GLU A 276 28.74 12.97 11.42
CA GLU A 276 27.27 13.07 11.42
C GLU A 276 26.66 12.36 10.18
N ASP A 277 27.18 12.59 8.97
CA ASP A 277 26.74 11.92 7.73
C ASP A 277 27.00 10.39 7.77
N GLU A 278 28.16 9.93 8.26
CA GLU A 278 28.44 8.49 8.44
C GLU A 278 27.55 7.85 9.54
N ALA A 279 27.06 8.64 10.50
CA ALA A 279 26.07 8.16 11.47
C ALA A 279 24.67 7.98 10.85
N GLU A 280 24.32 8.72 9.78
CA GLU A 280 23.10 8.46 9.00
C GLU A 280 23.26 7.30 7.99
N GLU A 281 24.46 7.06 7.44
CA GLU A 281 24.69 5.94 6.50
C GLU A 281 24.86 4.56 7.18
N ASP A 282 25.41 4.45 8.40
CA ASP A 282 25.80 3.16 9.01
C ASP A 282 24.75 2.50 9.94
N ASP A 283 23.54 3.07 10.11
CA ASP A 283 22.54 2.55 11.07
C ASP A 283 21.71 1.34 10.56
N ASP A 284 22.39 0.38 9.90
CA ASP A 284 21.84 -0.93 9.48
C ASP A 284 21.47 -1.78 10.72
N PRO A 285 20.17 -2.05 10.95
CA PRO A 285 19.69 -2.71 12.18
C PRO A 285 20.06 -4.21 12.26
N LEU A 286 20.53 -4.82 11.17
CA LEU A 286 20.94 -6.22 11.11
C LEU A 286 22.46 -6.41 11.24
N ARG A 287 23.23 -5.33 11.48
CA ARG A 287 24.69 -5.41 11.68
C ARG A 287 24.99 -5.97 13.08
N ARG A 288 25.71 -7.10 13.12
CA ARG A 288 26.19 -7.74 14.35
C ARG A 288 27.05 -6.78 15.17
N THR A 289 26.81 -6.73 16.48
CA THR A 289 27.62 -5.98 17.45
C THR A 289 28.66 -6.85 18.14
N GLY A 290 28.56 -8.19 18.02
CA GLY A 290 29.52 -9.14 18.56
C GLY A 290 29.51 -9.25 20.09
N ARG A 291 28.44 -8.79 20.74
CA ARG A 291 28.23 -8.89 22.20
C ARG A 291 26.94 -9.68 22.48
N PRO A 292 26.88 -10.50 23.54
CA PRO A 292 25.65 -11.19 23.91
C PRO A 292 24.52 -10.16 24.16
N PHE A 293 23.36 -10.37 23.53
CA PHE A 293 22.21 -9.45 23.52
C PHE A 293 22.48 -8.04 22.94
N GLY A 294 23.61 -7.81 22.26
CA GLY A 294 23.98 -6.48 21.78
C GLY A 294 23.00 -5.91 20.75
N GLY A 295 22.54 -6.74 19.79
CA GLY A 295 21.45 -6.39 18.87
C GLY A 295 20.13 -6.03 19.57
N LEU A 296 19.75 -6.73 20.63
CA LEU A 296 18.55 -6.43 21.43
C LEU A 296 18.67 -5.06 22.13
N ILE A 297 19.84 -4.75 22.68
CA ILE A 297 20.10 -3.46 23.33
C ILE A 297 20.09 -2.32 22.31
N ARG A 298 20.54 -2.56 21.07
CA ARG A 298 20.47 -1.58 19.95
C ARG A 298 19.01 -1.31 19.57
N ASP A 299 18.19 -2.34 19.37
CA ASP A 299 16.77 -2.21 19.05
C ASP A 299 16.02 -1.36 20.10
N VAL A 300 16.20 -1.70 21.39
CA VAL A 300 15.58 -0.97 22.51
C VAL A 300 16.05 0.49 22.53
N ARG A 301 17.37 0.73 22.43
CA ARG A 301 17.94 2.10 22.42
C ARG A 301 17.44 2.94 21.24
N ARG A 302 17.19 2.33 20.07
CA ARG A 302 16.68 3.02 18.88
C ARG A 302 15.20 3.41 19.04
N ARG A 303 14.32 2.49 19.47
CA ARG A 303 12.87 2.75 19.46
C ARG A 303 12.33 3.43 20.72
N TYR A 304 12.79 3.08 21.92
CA TYR A 304 12.17 3.58 23.16
C TYR A 304 12.21 5.11 23.37
N PRO A 305 13.24 5.87 22.93
CA PRO A 305 13.21 7.34 23.01
C PRO A 305 12.03 7.98 22.29
N GLN A 306 11.50 7.31 21.26
CA GLN A 306 10.41 7.80 20.42
C GLN A 306 9.03 7.26 20.85
N TYR A 307 8.97 6.46 21.93
CA TYR A 307 7.72 5.85 22.42
C TYR A 307 6.60 6.86 22.69
N LEU A 308 6.93 8.09 23.12
CA LEU A 308 5.95 9.14 23.38
C LEU A 308 5.44 9.86 22.11
N SER A 309 6.14 9.82 20.97
CA SER A 309 5.59 10.31 19.70
C SER A 309 4.62 9.31 19.09
N ASP A 310 4.83 8.00 19.29
CA ASP A 310 3.93 6.92 18.86
C ASP A 310 2.48 7.03 19.42
N PHE A 311 2.22 7.92 20.40
CA PHE A 311 0.87 8.26 20.89
C PHE A 311 0.35 9.64 20.44
N ARG A 312 1.23 10.55 20.03
CA ARG A 312 0.84 11.86 19.48
C ARG A 312 0.42 11.73 18.02
N ASP A 313 1.19 10.98 17.24
CA ASP A 313 0.99 10.79 15.80
C ASP A 313 -0.25 9.94 15.48
N ALA A 314 -0.82 9.28 16.51
CA ALA A 314 -2.06 8.53 16.45
C ALA A 314 -3.34 9.40 16.40
N LEU A 315 -3.26 10.70 16.69
CA LEU A 315 -4.42 11.60 16.77
C LEU A 315 -4.99 12.00 15.40
N ASP A 316 -4.39 11.56 14.30
CA ASP A 316 -4.86 11.82 12.94
C ASP A 316 -6.12 10.99 12.58
N PRO A 317 -7.16 11.56 11.94
CA PRO A 317 -8.38 10.84 11.58
C PRO A 317 -8.17 9.65 10.63
N GLN A 318 -7.06 9.59 9.89
CA GLN A 318 -6.64 8.41 9.12
C GLN A 318 -6.44 7.17 10.00
N CYS A 319 -6.00 7.35 11.25
CA CYS A 319 -5.79 6.26 12.20
C CYS A 319 -7.11 5.58 12.60
N ILE A 320 -8.20 6.34 12.76
CA ILE A 320 -9.53 5.80 13.07
C ILE A 320 -10.04 4.93 11.92
N ALA A 321 -9.88 5.39 10.67
CA ALA A 321 -10.24 4.60 9.49
C ALA A 321 -9.39 3.32 9.37
N ALA A 322 -8.09 3.40 9.70
CA ALA A 322 -7.19 2.25 9.74
C ALA A 322 -7.59 1.23 10.82
N VAL A 323 -8.00 1.67 12.02
CA VAL A 323 -8.48 0.78 13.10
C VAL A 323 -9.67 -0.05 12.63
N ILE A 324 -10.70 0.58 12.07
CA ILE A 324 -11.92 -0.14 11.68
C ILE A 324 -11.62 -1.14 10.55
N PHE A 325 -10.83 -0.75 9.55
CA PHE A 325 -10.42 -1.63 8.45
C PHE A 325 -9.57 -2.82 8.93
N ILE A 326 -8.56 -2.57 9.76
CA ILE A 326 -7.63 -3.61 10.22
C ILE A 326 -8.24 -4.48 11.33
N TYR A 327 -9.21 -3.99 12.11
CA TYR A 327 -10.03 -4.81 13.00
C TYR A 327 -10.70 -5.95 12.23
N PHE A 328 -11.42 -5.64 11.15
CA PHE A 328 -12.05 -6.66 10.32
C PHE A 328 -11.02 -7.57 9.61
N ALA A 329 -9.90 -7.01 9.15
CA ALA A 329 -8.82 -7.79 8.53
C ALA A 329 -8.05 -8.69 9.52
N ALA A 330 -8.10 -8.40 10.82
CA ALA A 330 -7.52 -9.22 11.89
C ALA A 330 -8.52 -10.26 12.42
N LEU A 331 -9.74 -9.83 12.71
CA LEU A 331 -10.83 -10.65 13.26
C LEU A 331 -11.24 -11.76 12.30
N SER A 332 -11.42 -11.47 11.00
CA SER A 332 -11.88 -12.48 10.05
C SER A 332 -10.95 -13.71 10.07
N PRO A 333 -9.63 -13.61 9.76
CA PRO A 333 -8.73 -14.75 9.86
C PRO A 333 -8.65 -15.40 11.25
N ALA A 334 -8.86 -14.66 12.35
CA ALA A 334 -8.90 -15.26 13.69
C ALA A 334 -10.10 -16.19 13.87
N ILE A 335 -11.29 -15.81 13.38
CA ILE A 335 -12.46 -16.70 13.33
C ILE A 335 -12.19 -17.85 12.35
N THR A 336 -11.69 -17.55 11.15
CA THR A 336 -11.50 -18.54 10.07
C THR A 336 -10.50 -19.64 10.49
N PHE A 337 -9.37 -19.28 11.09
CA PHE A 337 -8.41 -20.25 11.62
C PHE A 337 -8.87 -20.91 12.92
N GLY A 338 -9.58 -20.21 13.80
CA GLY A 338 -10.05 -20.75 15.07
C GLY A 338 -11.08 -21.87 14.88
N GLY A 339 -11.96 -21.74 13.89
CA GLY A 339 -12.90 -22.80 13.49
C GLY A 339 -12.18 -24.03 12.93
N LEU A 340 -11.14 -23.83 12.12
CA LEU A 340 -10.33 -24.94 11.61
C LEU A 340 -9.54 -25.64 12.72
N LEU A 341 -8.99 -24.87 13.68
CA LEU A 341 -8.22 -25.43 14.78
C LEU A 341 -9.13 -26.26 15.72
N GLY A 342 -10.37 -25.81 15.94
CA GLY A 342 -11.39 -26.60 16.63
C GLY A 342 -11.71 -27.90 15.90
N GLU A 343 -11.97 -27.83 14.58
CA GLU A 343 -12.25 -29.01 13.74
C GLU A 343 -11.11 -30.05 13.77
N LYS A 344 -9.85 -29.60 13.71
CA LYS A 344 -8.67 -30.48 13.69
C LYS A 344 -8.24 -30.97 15.08
N THR A 345 -8.51 -30.23 16.16
CA THR A 345 -8.12 -30.61 17.55
C THR A 345 -9.29 -31.15 18.40
N GLN A 346 -10.42 -31.50 17.78
CA GLN A 346 -11.63 -31.98 18.47
C GLN A 346 -12.13 -31.01 19.55
N ASP A 347 -12.21 -29.72 19.22
CA ASP A 347 -12.65 -28.62 20.09
C ASP A 347 -11.77 -28.36 21.34
N LEU A 348 -10.55 -28.93 21.43
CA LEU A 348 -9.61 -28.63 22.53
C LEU A 348 -9.04 -27.21 22.46
N ILE A 349 -8.77 -26.71 21.25
CA ILE A 349 -8.37 -25.32 20.99
C ILE A 349 -9.19 -24.83 19.78
N GLY A 350 -10.03 -23.82 19.97
CA GLY A 350 -10.94 -23.33 18.94
C GLY A 350 -10.93 -21.81 18.78
N VAL A 351 -12.10 -21.26 18.49
CA VAL A 351 -12.29 -19.83 18.20
C VAL A 351 -12.02 -18.95 19.42
N SER A 352 -12.45 -19.35 20.63
CA SER A 352 -12.28 -18.47 21.80
C SER A 352 -10.82 -18.38 22.23
N GLU A 353 -10.07 -19.49 22.25
CA GLU A 353 -8.63 -19.48 22.50
C GLU A 353 -7.88 -18.61 21.49
N LEU A 354 -8.19 -18.72 20.20
CA LEU A 354 -7.45 -17.94 19.20
C LEU A 354 -7.79 -16.44 19.26
N ILE A 355 -9.03 -16.05 19.52
CA ILE A 355 -9.39 -14.64 19.69
C ILE A 355 -8.73 -14.07 20.96
N ILE A 356 -8.75 -14.81 22.08
CA ILE A 356 -8.10 -14.40 23.35
C ILE A 356 -6.59 -14.29 23.17
N SER A 357 -5.95 -15.28 22.53
CA SER A 357 -4.51 -15.25 22.24
C SER A 357 -4.15 -14.05 21.35
N THR A 358 -4.90 -13.82 20.27
CA THR A 358 -4.66 -12.69 19.34
C THR A 358 -4.85 -11.34 20.03
N SER A 359 -5.83 -11.21 20.92
CA SER A 359 -6.05 -10.00 21.73
C SER A 359 -4.90 -9.77 22.72
N LEU A 360 -4.60 -10.73 23.60
CA LEU A 360 -3.59 -10.57 24.66
C LEU A 360 -2.19 -10.39 24.09
N GLN A 361 -1.81 -11.18 23.08
CA GLN A 361 -0.52 -11.04 22.42
C GLN A 361 -0.45 -9.76 21.58
N GLY A 362 -1.54 -9.37 20.91
CA GLY A 362 -1.60 -8.12 20.16
C GLY A 362 -1.41 -6.89 21.05
N VAL A 363 -2.09 -6.84 22.20
CA VAL A 363 -1.97 -5.75 23.19
C VAL A 363 -0.53 -5.64 23.72
N LEU A 364 0.02 -6.74 24.23
CA LEU A 364 1.39 -6.77 24.78
C LEU A 364 2.43 -6.41 23.72
N PHE A 365 2.26 -6.89 22.49
CA PHE A 365 3.18 -6.57 21.40
C PHE A 365 3.11 -5.10 20.97
N CYS A 366 1.93 -4.52 20.83
CA CYS A 366 1.81 -3.10 20.45
C CYS A 366 2.43 -2.16 21.50
N LEU A 367 2.42 -2.56 22.78
CA LEU A 367 3.05 -1.82 23.88
C LEU A 367 4.57 -2.04 23.98
N LEU A 368 5.09 -3.24 23.73
CA LEU A 368 6.50 -3.58 24.01
C LEU A 368 7.38 -3.80 22.76
N GLY A 369 6.79 -3.94 21.57
CA GLY A 369 7.50 -4.24 20.32
C GLY A 369 8.29 -3.05 19.77
N ALA A 370 9.30 -3.34 18.96
CA ALA A 370 10.07 -2.37 18.20
C ALA A 370 9.31 -1.86 16.97
N GLN A 371 8.62 -2.72 16.22
CA GLN A 371 7.83 -2.33 15.03
C GLN A 371 6.32 -2.54 15.26
N PRO A 372 5.61 -1.57 15.88
CA PRO A 372 4.17 -1.69 16.18
C PRO A 372 3.24 -1.67 14.96
N LEU A 373 3.76 -1.47 13.75
CA LEU A 373 3.00 -1.72 12.52
C LEU A 373 2.75 -3.23 12.26
N LEU A 374 3.49 -4.13 12.92
CA LEU A 374 3.28 -5.58 12.84
C LEU A 374 1.97 -5.99 13.52
N VAL A 375 1.13 -6.72 12.79
CA VAL A 375 -0.13 -7.31 13.29
C VAL A 375 0.10 -8.80 13.53
N ILE A 376 0.17 -9.19 14.79
CA ILE A 376 0.27 -10.60 15.21
C ILE A 376 -1.01 -11.36 14.85
N GLY A 377 -0.86 -12.64 14.53
CA GLY A 377 -1.95 -13.61 14.65
C GLY A 377 -1.55 -15.00 14.15
N PHE A 378 -2.51 -15.92 14.08
CA PHE A 378 -2.27 -17.27 13.57
C PHE A 378 -1.99 -17.27 12.06
N SER A 379 -1.29 -18.31 11.59
CA SER A 379 -0.87 -18.50 10.21
C SER A 379 -1.11 -19.94 9.73
N GLY A 380 -1.03 -20.16 8.41
CA GLY A 380 -1.22 -21.47 7.79
C GLY A 380 -0.19 -22.53 8.22
N PRO A 381 1.12 -22.21 8.23
CA PRO A 381 2.13 -23.17 8.68
C PRO A 381 1.95 -23.60 10.14
N LEU A 382 1.49 -22.70 11.00
CA LEU A 382 1.15 -23.04 12.39
C LEU A 382 -0.04 -24.01 12.44
N LEU A 383 -1.12 -23.78 11.69
CA LEU A 383 -2.26 -24.72 11.62
C LEU A 383 -1.82 -26.15 11.23
N VAL A 384 -0.98 -26.27 10.19
CA VAL A 384 -0.49 -27.56 9.70
C VAL A 384 0.39 -28.25 10.75
N PHE A 385 1.20 -27.48 11.51
CA PHE A 385 1.93 -28.04 12.64
C PHE A 385 0.99 -28.55 13.74
N GLU A 386 -0.02 -27.77 14.15
CA GLU A 386 -0.95 -28.18 15.23
C GLU A 386 -1.68 -29.48 14.89
N GLU A 387 -2.14 -29.62 13.64
CA GLU A 387 -2.81 -30.83 13.16
C GLU A 387 -1.87 -32.06 13.18
N ALA A 388 -0.63 -31.88 12.71
CA ALA A 388 0.37 -32.94 12.74
C ALA A 388 0.77 -33.34 14.18
N PHE A 389 0.91 -32.36 15.08
CA PHE A 389 1.26 -32.61 16.48
C PHE A 389 0.09 -33.19 17.28
N PHE A 390 -1.14 -32.75 17.04
CA PHE A 390 -2.34 -33.37 17.61
C PHE A 390 -2.46 -34.83 17.17
N THR A 391 -2.36 -35.10 15.86
CA THR A 391 -2.39 -36.48 15.32
C THR A 391 -1.28 -37.34 15.92
N PHE A 392 -0.05 -36.82 16.00
CA PHE A 392 1.08 -37.52 16.64
C PHE A 392 0.77 -37.86 18.11
N CYS A 393 0.26 -36.91 18.89
CA CYS A 393 -0.07 -37.14 20.30
C CYS A 393 -1.19 -38.17 20.45
N THR A 394 -2.28 -38.06 19.68
CA THR A 394 -3.38 -39.05 19.70
C THR A 394 -2.91 -40.45 19.30
N SER A 395 -2.03 -40.59 18.29
CA SER A 395 -1.50 -41.89 17.86
C SER A 395 -0.50 -42.53 18.84
N ASN A 396 0.00 -41.79 19.83
CA ASN A 396 0.94 -42.28 20.84
C ASN A 396 0.35 -42.22 22.27
N GLU A 397 -0.97 -42.00 22.40
CA GLU A 397 -1.69 -41.87 23.69
C GLU A 397 -1.13 -40.76 24.61
N LEU A 398 -0.55 -39.71 24.03
CA LEU A 398 0.05 -38.58 24.74
C LEU A 398 -0.93 -37.41 24.91
N GLU A 399 -0.86 -36.74 26.07
CA GLU A 399 -1.67 -35.55 26.33
C GLU A 399 -1.16 -34.34 25.51
N TYR A 400 -1.82 -34.06 24.37
CA TYR A 400 -1.48 -33.01 23.41
C TYR A 400 -1.26 -31.63 24.06
N LEU A 401 -2.11 -31.25 25.01
CA LEU A 401 -2.04 -29.96 25.70
C LEU A 401 -0.79 -29.84 26.58
N VAL A 402 -0.38 -30.91 27.25
CA VAL A 402 0.85 -30.92 28.06
C VAL A 402 2.09 -30.94 27.17
N GLY A 403 2.06 -31.69 26.06
CA GLY A 403 3.08 -31.63 25.03
C GLY A 403 3.26 -30.23 24.42
N ARG A 404 2.16 -29.48 24.25
CA ARG A 404 2.16 -28.06 23.83
C ARG A 404 2.90 -27.16 24.81
N VAL A 405 2.70 -27.38 26.12
CA VAL A 405 3.40 -26.62 27.19
C VAL A 405 4.90 -26.86 27.14
N TRP A 406 5.34 -28.11 26.97
CA TRP A 406 6.77 -28.43 26.84
C TRP A 406 7.41 -27.82 25.58
N ILE A 407 6.70 -27.84 24.44
CA ILE A 407 7.12 -27.06 23.25
C ILE A 407 7.26 -25.58 23.61
N GLY A 408 6.33 -25.00 24.38
CA GLY A 408 6.38 -23.61 24.84
C GLY A 408 7.63 -23.28 25.68
N PHE A 409 8.02 -24.15 26.60
CA PHE A 409 9.26 -23.97 27.37
C PHE A 409 10.52 -24.02 26.48
N TRP A 410 10.59 -24.98 25.54
CA TRP A 410 11.69 -25.05 24.59
C TRP A 410 11.74 -23.83 23.66
N LEU A 411 10.60 -23.31 23.21
CA LEU A 411 10.53 -22.07 22.43
C LEU A 411 11.16 -20.87 23.15
N ILE A 412 10.87 -20.70 24.45
CA ILE A 412 11.46 -19.64 25.29
C ILE A 412 12.99 -19.79 25.36
N LEU A 413 13.48 -21.02 25.58
CA LEU A 413 14.92 -21.29 25.65
C LEU A 413 15.61 -21.03 24.31
N ILE A 414 15.04 -21.51 23.20
CA ILE A 414 15.58 -21.35 21.85
C ILE A 414 15.64 -19.87 21.46
N VAL A 415 14.59 -19.07 21.74
CA VAL A 415 14.64 -17.64 21.41
C VAL A 415 15.63 -16.86 22.27
N LEU A 416 15.76 -17.17 23.57
CA LEU A 416 16.78 -16.56 24.42
C LEU A 416 18.20 -16.81 23.87
N VAL A 417 18.51 -18.05 23.48
CA VAL A 417 19.77 -18.41 22.84
C VAL A 417 19.96 -17.67 21.51
N MET A 418 18.95 -17.68 20.63
CA MET A 418 19.05 -17.06 19.31
C MET A 418 19.16 -15.53 19.36
N VAL A 419 18.53 -14.88 20.35
CA VAL A 419 18.62 -13.43 20.55
C VAL A 419 19.94 -13.05 21.24
N ALA A 420 20.45 -13.89 22.15
CA ALA A 420 21.79 -13.71 22.73
C ALA A 420 22.89 -13.72 21.66
N PHE A 421 22.83 -14.64 20.68
CA PHE A 421 23.82 -14.81 19.61
C PHE A 421 23.55 -14.00 18.31
N GLU A 422 22.71 -12.96 18.38
CA GLU A 422 22.40 -12.06 17.24
C GLU A 422 21.89 -12.83 16.00
N GLY A 423 21.01 -13.82 16.23
CA GLY A 423 20.48 -14.74 15.23
C GLY A 423 19.68 -14.06 14.11
N SER A 424 19.13 -12.86 14.35
CA SER A 424 18.48 -12.06 13.31
C SER A 424 19.46 -11.62 12.19
N PHE A 425 20.78 -11.77 12.36
CA PHE A 425 21.74 -11.63 11.26
C PHE A 425 21.44 -12.59 10.09
N LEU A 426 20.93 -13.80 10.34
CA LEU A 426 20.63 -14.80 9.29
C LEU A 426 19.60 -14.27 8.27
N VAL A 427 18.78 -13.31 8.67
CA VAL A 427 17.73 -12.65 7.87
C VAL A 427 18.31 -11.92 6.66
N ARG A 428 19.58 -11.49 6.73
CA ARG A 428 20.31 -10.90 5.58
C ARG A 428 20.47 -11.86 4.40
N PHE A 429 20.49 -13.17 4.64
CA PHE A 429 20.56 -14.18 3.57
C PHE A 429 19.18 -14.51 2.96
N VAL A 430 18.08 -14.03 3.56
CA VAL A 430 16.71 -14.27 3.09
C VAL A 430 16.38 -13.34 1.93
N SER A 431 16.96 -13.68 0.77
CA SER A 431 16.77 -12.99 -0.50
C SER A 431 15.31 -12.86 -0.94
N ARG A 432 15.05 -11.94 -1.88
CA ARG A 432 13.75 -11.80 -2.55
C ARG A 432 13.25 -13.13 -3.17
N PHE A 433 14.16 -13.93 -3.73
CA PHE A 433 13.83 -15.21 -4.35
C PHE A 433 13.22 -16.19 -3.34
N THR A 434 13.85 -16.33 -2.17
CA THR A 434 13.32 -17.14 -1.05
C THR A 434 12.00 -16.61 -0.49
N GLN A 435 11.83 -15.29 -0.41
CA GLN A 435 10.56 -14.68 0.06
C GLN A 435 9.40 -14.98 -0.91
N GLU A 436 9.63 -14.85 -2.22
CA GLU A 436 8.58 -15.05 -3.23
C GLU A 436 8.18 -16.53 -3.39
N ILE A 437 9.13 -17.47 -3.28
CA ILE A 437 8.82 -18.91 -3.26
C ILE A 437 7.98 -19.28 -2.03
N PHE A 438 8.35 -18.79 -0.85
CA PHE A 438 7.62 -19.05 0.39
C PHE A 438 6.19 -18.48 0.36
N ALA A 439 6.02 -17.25 -0.13
CA ALA A 439 4.70 -16.63 -0.32
C ALA A 439 3.84 -17.36 -1.36
N PHE A 440 4.44 -17.83 -2.46
CA PHE A 440 3.73 -18.64 -3.46
C PHE A 440 3.28 -19.99 -2.89
N LEU A 441 4.16 -20.69 -2.14
CA LEU A 441 3.84 -21.96 -1.50
C LEU A 441 2.68 -21.84 -0.50
N ILE A 442 2.70 -20.83 0.37
CA ILE A 442 1.59 -20.58 1.31
C ILE A 442 0.28 -20.28 0.57
N SER A 443 0.33 -19.48 -0.50
CA SER A 443 -0.84 -19.17 -1.33
C SER A 443 -1.44 -20.43 -1.98
N LEU A 444 -0.57 -21.32 -2.48
CA LEU A 444 -0.97 -22.60 -3.08
C LEU A 444 -1.58 -23.56 -2.04
N ILE A 445 -0.98 -23.64 -0.85
CA ILE A 445 -1.50 -24.45 0.28
C ILE A 445 -2.89 -23.98 0.70
N PHE A 446 -3.13 -22.67 0.84
CA PHE A 446 -4.47 -22.16 1.17
C PHE A 446 -5.51 -22.48 0.10
N ILE A 447 -5.17 -22.36 -1.19
CA ILE A 447 -6.09 -22.72 -2.27
C ILE A 447 -6.41 -24.22 -2.22
N TYR A 448 -5.39 -25.07 -2.09
CA TYR A 448 -5.55 -26.53 -2.00
C TYR A 448 -6.38 -26.96 -0.78
N GLU A 449 -6.04 -26.50 0.42
CA GLU A 449 -6.73 -26.88 1.67
C GLU A 449 -8.21 -26.45 1.66
N THR A 450 -8.54 -25.33 1.01
CA THR A 450 -9.92 -24.88 0.86
C THR A 450 -10.73 -25.85 -0.01
N PHE A 451 -10.20 -26.28 -1.17
CA PHE A 451 -10.87 -27.27 -2.02
C PHE A 451 -10.88 -28.67 -1.40
N SER A 452 -9.84 -29.05 -0.65
CA SER A 452 -9.78 -30.29 0.12
C SER A 452 -10.91 -30.36 1.16
N LYS A 453 -11.12 -29.27 1.91
CA LYS A 453 -12.23 -29.17 2.88
C LYS A 453 -13.62 -29.14 2.25
N LEU A 454 -13.78 -28.49 1.09
CA LEU A 454 -15.02 -28.59 0.33
C LEU A 454 -15.27 -30.04 -0.11
N ALA A 455 -14.25 -30.74 -0.63
CA ALA A 455 -14.37 -32.14 -1.01
C ALA A 455 -14.71 -33.05 0.18
N LYS A 456 -14.16 -32.77 1.38
CA LYS A 456 -14.54 -33.44 2.63
C LYS A 456 -16.02 -33.23 2.97
N ILE A 457 -16.57 -32.02 2.83
CA ILE A 457 -18.02 -31.79 3.00
C ILE A 457 -18.83 -32.62 1.99
N PHE A 458 -18.39 -32.73 0.74
CA PHE A 458 -19.02 -33.60 -0.27
C PHE A 458 -18.92 -35.11 0.03
N GLN A 459 -17.95 -35.53 0.85
CA GLN A 459 -17.84 -36.91 1.35
C GLN A 459 -18.72 -37.14 2.58
N GLU A 460 -18.85 -36.15 3.46
CA GLU A 460 -19.71 -36.21 4.65
C GLU A 460 -21.21 -36.04 4.31
N HIS A 461 -21.51 -35.37 3.19
CA HIS A 461 -22.85 -35.09 2.67
C HIS A 461 -22.94 -35.44 1.16
N PRO A 462 -22.87 -36.73 0.78
CA PRO A 462 -22.83 -37.16 -0.62
C PRO A 462 -24.13 -36.85 -1.37
N LEU A 463 -24.00 -36.54 -2.66
CA LEU A 463 -25.13 -36.24 -3.54
C LEU A 463 -25.81 -37.51 -4.05
N HIS A 464 -26.81 -37.99 -3.32
CA HIS A 464 -27.68 -39.06 -3.78
C HIS A 464 -28.67 -38.56 -4.84
N GLY A 465 -28.78 -39.28 -5.96
CA GLY A 465 -29.84 -39.03 -6.95
C GLY A 465 -31.21 -39.43 -6.40
N CYS A 466 -32.26 -38.68 -6.77
CA CYS A 466 -33.62 -38.82 -6.22
C CYS A 466 -34.37 -40.13 -6.64
N LEU A 467 -33.65 -41.12 -7.18
CA LEU A 467 -34.21 -42.35 -7.79
C LEU A 467 -34.51 -43.48 -6.78
N SER A 468 -34.15 -43.32 -5.50
CA SER A 468 -34.39 -44.32 -4.45
C SER A 468 -35.52 -43.93 -3.47
N ALA A 469 -36.27 -42.87 -3.75
CA ALA A 469 -37.44 -42.48 -2.95
C ALA A 469 -38.70 -43.36 -3.18
N ASN A 470 -38.62 -44.35 -4.07
CA ASN A 470 -39.77 -45.14 -4.51
C ASN A 470 -39.56 -46.68 -4.40
N SER A 471 -38.64 -47.12 -3.54
CA SER A 471 -38.43 -48.54 -3.21
C SER A 471 -39.08 -48.91 -1.86
N SER A 472 -40.36 -48.57 -1.69
CA SER A 472 -41.17 -49.01 -0.54
C SER A 472 -41.77 -50.41 -0.79
N VAL A 473 -40.91 -51.36 -1.18
CA VAL A 473 -41.29 -52.78 -1.39
C VAL A 473 -40.18 -53.68 -0.84
N GLU A 474 -40.55 -54.43 0.18
CA GLU A 474 -40.05 -55.75 0.60
C GLU A 474 -38.64 -56.18 0.14
N ALA A 475 -37.65 -55.94 1.00
CA ALA A 475 -36.54 -56.88 1.16
C ALA A 475 -36.88 -57.80 2.35
N TRP A 476 -37.40 -59.00 2.08
CA TRP A 476 -37.82 -59.92 3.14
C TRP A 476 -36.64 -60.37 4.03
N ASP A 477 -36.87 -60.29 5.34
CA ASP A 477 -36.15 -61.06 6.36
C ASP A 477 -36.18 -62.55 5.98
N ASN A 478 -35.04 -63.21 6.09
CA ASN A 478 -34.94 -64.65 5.87
C ASN A 478 -33.81 -65.31 6.68
N SER A 479 -33.76 -65.07 7.99
CA SER A 479 -33.53 -66.18 8.96
C SER A 479 -33.71 -65.76 10.42
N SER A 480 -34.74 -66.34 11.06
CA SER A 480 -35.14 -66.04 12.43
C SER A 480 -34.41 -66.89 13.47
N VAL A 481 -33.61 -66.26 14.35
CA VAL A 481 -33.13 -66.84 15.61
C VAL A 481 -33.17 -65.80 16.74
N ALA A 482 -33.69 -66.21 17.91
CA ALA A 482 -33.56 -65.53 19.21
C ALA A 482 -34.10 -64.09 19.34
N ALA A 483 -35.43 -63.94 19.27
CA ALA A 483 -36.12 -62.84 19.95
C ALA A 483 -36.09 -63.03 21.49
N ALA A 484 -34.92 -62.81 22.11
CA ALA A 484 -34.73 -63.02 23.56
C ALA A 484 -33.59 -62.17 24.16
N ASN A 485 -33.83 -60.87 24.39
CA ASN A 485 -33.19 -60.06 25.46
C ASN A 485 -33.78 -58.63 25.56
N ALA A 486 -35.11 -58.49 25.50
CA ALA A 486 -35.82 -57.21 25.60
C ALA A 486 -35.90 -56.67 27.05
N THR A 487 -34.75 -56.53 27.72
CA THR A 487 -34.66 -56.03 29.12
C THR A 487 -33.34 -55.30 29.45
N ALA A 488 -32.37 -55.24 28.53
CA ALA A 488 -31.01 -54.76 28.81
C ALA A 488 -30.61 -53.44 28.11
N LEU A 489 -31.57 -52.68 27.54
CA LEU A 489 -31.29 -51.42 26.81
C LEU A 489 -32.19 -50.25 27.27
N ALA A 490 -32.44 -50.14 28.58
CA ALA A 490 -33.15 -49.02 29.21
C ALA A 490 -32.25 -48.17 30.13
N THR A 491 -30.93 -48.41 30.12
CA THR A 491 -30.00 -47.90 31.15
C THR A 491 -28.74 -47.24 30.55
N SER A 492 -28.87 -46.58 29.40
CA SER A 492 -27.78 -45.83 28.74
C SER A 492 -28.18 -44.40 28.30
N LEU A 493 -29.24 -43.84 28.91
CA LEU A 493 -29.75 -42.49 28.62
C LEU A 493 -28.88 -41.37 29.26
N ALA A 494 -27.56 -41.49 29.20
CA ALA A 494 -26.62 -40.64 29.95
C ALA A 494 -25.33 -40.26 29.21
N THR A 495 -25.24 -40.46 27.88
CA THR A 495 -24.09 -40.00 27.07
C THR A 495 -24.54 -39.11 25.91
N ARG A 496 -24.84 -37.84 26.20
CA ARG A 496 -25.00 -36.78 25.18
C ARG A 496 -23.63 -36.32 24.65
N GLY A 497 -22.90 -37.22 24.00
CA GLY A 497 -21.82 -36.83 23.09
C GLY A 497 -22.42 -36.22 21.83
N ALA A 498 -21.80 -35.17 21.27
CA ALA A 498 -22.31 -34.50 20.09
C ALA A 498 -22.27 -35.43 18.85
N THR A 499 -23.43 -35.94 18.44
CA THR A 499 -23.54 -36.80 17.25
C THR A 499 -23.26 -35.98 15.99
N LYS A 500 -22.11 -36.22 15.35
CA LYS A 500 -21.75 -35.55 14.10
C LYS A 500 -22.78 -35.89 13.02
N VAL A 501 -23.41 -34.85 12.47
CA VAL A 501 -24.57 -34.98 11.57
C VAL A 501 -24.10 -35.21 10.13
N THR A 502 -24.14 -36.46 9.66
CA THR A 502 -23.71 -36.89 8.32
C THR A 502 -24.88 -37.20 7.39
N GLY A 503 -24.67 -37.16 6.07
CA GLY A 503 -25.60 -37.69 5.08
C GLY A 503 -26.83 -36.84 4.78
N GLN A 504 -26.89 -35.58 5.24
CA GLN A 504 -28.00 -34.69 4.89
C GLN A 504 -28.00 -34.30 3.40
N PRO A 505 -29.18 -34.27 2.74
CA PRO A 505 -29.31 -33.84 1.36
C PRO A 505 -29.03 -32.34 1.20
N ASN A 506 -28.62 -31.93 0.01
CA ASN A 506 -28.37 -30.54 -0.43
C ASN A 506 -27.29 -29.72 0.33
N THR A 507 -26.90 -30.08 1.57
CA THR A 507 -25.85 -29.41 2.36
C THR A 507 -24.56 -29.16 1.58
N ALA A 508 -24.08 -30.14 0.79
CA ALA A 508 -22.87 -30.00 -0.01
C ALA A 508 -23.00 -28.96 -1.14
N LEU A 509 -24.14 -28.92 -1.83
CA LEU A 509 -24.41 -27.91 -2.88
C LEU A 509 -24.56 -26.51 -2.28
N LEU A 510 -25.28 -26.38 -1.16
CA LEU A 510 -25.40 -25.10 -0.46
C LEU A 510 -24.03 -24.60 0.05
N SER A 511 -23.19 -25.51 0.55
CA SER A 511 -21.81 -25.18 0.96
C SER A 511 -20.93 -24.71 -0.20
N LEU A 512 -21.04 -25.34 -1.38
CA LEU A 512 -20.39 -24.87 -2.60
C LEU A 512 -20.87 -23.46 -3.00
N VAL A 513 -22.18 -23.21 -2.96
CA VAL A 513 -22.78 -21.91 -3.31
C VAL A 513 -22.33 -20.81 -2.35
N LEU A 514 -22.36 -21.05 -1.04
CA LEU A 514 -21.90 -20.10 -0.03
C LEU A 514 -20.40 -19.79 -0.16
N MET A 515 -19.56 -20.82 -0.37
CA MET A 515 -18.12 -20.65 -0.62
C MET A 515 -17.85 -19.82 -1.88
N ALA A 516 -18.43 -20.21 -3.01
CA ALA A 516 -18.22 -19.53 -4.30
C ALA A 516 -18.78 -18.10 -4.27
N GLY A 517 -19.99 -17.91 -3.73
CA GLY A 517 -20.62 -16.60 -3.59
C GLY A 517 -19.80 -15.63 -2.74
N THR A 518 -19.30 -16.09 -1.59
CA THR A 518 -18.44 -15.26 -0.73
C THR A 518 -17.13 -14.87 -1.43
N PHE A 519 -16.49 -15.83 -2.11
CA PHE A 519 -15.29 -15.58 -2.90
C PHE A 519 -15.53 -14.53 -4.01
N PHE A 520 -16.59 -14.71 -4.81
CA PHE A 520 -16.88 -13.81 -5.92
C PHE A 520 -17.24 -12.40 -5.44
N ILE A 521 -18.07 -12.24 -4.40
CA ILE A 521 -18.41 -10.92 -3.87
C ILE A 521 -17.14 -10.20 -3.36
N ALA A 522 -16.30 -10.86 -2.56
CA ALA A 522 -15.06 -10.26 -2.08
C ALA A 522 -14.12 -9.87 -3.24
N PHE A 523 -13.98 -10.73 -4.25
CA PHE A 523 -13.15 -10.48 -5.43
C PHE A 523 -13.67 -9.34 -6.33
N PHE A 524 -14.98 -9.26 -6.55
CA PHE A 524 -15.60 -8.18 -7.31
C PHE A 524 -15.54 -6.85 -6.57
N LEU A 525 -15.75 -6.82 -5.25
CA LEU A 525 -15.59 -5.60 -4.44
C LEU A 525 -14.12 -5.12 -4.42
N ARG A 526 -13.13 -6.04 -4.38
CA ARG A 526 -11.71 -5.68 -4.57
C ARG A 526 -11.45 -5.04 -5.94
N LYS A 527 -12.03 -5.58 -7.02
CA LYS A 527 -11.93 -4.98 -8.38
C LYS A 527 -12.64 -3.62 -8.45
N PHE A 528 -13.80 -3.49 -7.79
CA PHE A 528 -14.61 -2.27 -7.76
C PHE A 528 -13.83 -1.07 -7.20
N LYS A 529 -12.91 -1.27 -6.24
CA LYS A 529 -11.97 -0.24 -5.73
C LYS A 529 -11.24 0.54 -6.83
N ASN A 530 -10.97 -0.12 -7.97
CA ASN A 530 -10.26 0.45 -9.12
C ASN A 530 -11.16 0.75 -10.33
N SER A 531 -12.48 0.54 -10.22
CA SER A 531 -13.44 0.77 -11.30
C SER A 531 -13.67 2.26 -11.58
N ARG A 532 -14.31 2.59 -12.71
CA ARG A 532 -14.70 3.98 -13.06
C ARG A 532 -16.00 4.43 -12.37
N PHE A 533 -16.80 3.50 -11.84
CA PHE A 533 -18.06 3.82 -11.17
C PHE A 533 -17.87 4.37 -9.75
N PHE A 534 -18.82 5.19 -9.30
CA PHE A 534 -18.90 5.86 -7.99
C PHE A 534 -17.80 6.89 -7.66
N PRO A 535 -18.11 7.92 -6.81
CA PRO A 535 -17.13 8.87 -6.32
C PRO A 535 -15.96 8.18 -5.61
N GLY A 536 -14.74 8.68 -5.86
CA GLY A 536 -13.49 8.03 -5.42
C GLY A 536 -13.27 7.91 -3.91
N ARG A 537 -14.13 8.50 -3.05
CA ARG A 537 -14.19 8.19 -1.60
C ARG A 537 -15.00 6.92 -1.34
N ILE A 538 -16.27 6.92 -1.77
CA ILE A 538 -17.22 5.79 -1.63
C ILE A 538 -16.66 4.52 -2.27
N ARG A 539 -16.08 4.63 -3.47
CA ARG A 539 -15.48 3.50 -4.20
C ARG A 539 -14.31 2.84 -3.46
N ARG A 540 -13.50 3.62 -2.72
CA ARG A 540 -12.45 3.09 -1.84
C ARG A 540 -13.06 2.38 -0.64
N LEU A 541 -13.99 3.05 0.06
CA LEU A 541 -14.68 2.50 1.22
C LEU A 541 -15.31 1.12 0.93
N ILE A 542 -16.13 1.02 -0.12
CA ILE A 542 -16.79 -0.23 -0.53
C ILE A 542 -15.77 -1.33 -0.89
N GLY A 543 -14.66 -0.95 -1.54
CA GLY A 543 -13.61 -1.89 -1.91
C GLY A 543 -12.75 -2.40 -0.74
N ASP A 544 -12.56 -1.57 0.29
CA ASP A 544 -11.80 -1.93 1.50
C ASP A 544 -12.66 -2.70 2.52
N PHE A 545 -13.96 -2.41 2.62
CA PHE A 545 -14.93 -3.21 3.38
C PHE A 545 -15.44 -4.46 2.63
N GLY A 546 -14.83 -4.81 1.48
CA GLY A 546 -15.32 -5.87 0.60
C GLY A 546 -15.41 -7.27 1.22
N VAL A 547 -14.49 -7.61 2.13
CA VAL A 547 -14.50 -8.92 2.84
C VAL A 547 -15.62 -8.99 3.89
N PRO A 548 -15.76 -8.03 4.83
CA PRO A 548 -16.91 -7.98 5.75
C PRO A 548 -18.27 -7.97 5.04
N ILE A 549 -18.40 -7.22 3.93
CA ILE A 549 -19.64 -7.18 3.14
C ILE A 549 -19.94 -8.56 2.53
N ALA A 550 -18.94 -9.26 1.98
CA ALA A 550 -19.12 -10.60 1.44
C ALA A 550 -19.57 -11.62 2.51
N ILE A 551 -18.97 -11.57 3.71
CA ILE A 551 -19.38 -12.41 4.84
C ILE A 551 -20.83 -12.09 5.24
N LEU A 552 -21.15 -10.81 5.48
CA LEU A 552 -22.49 -10.40 5.91
C LEU A 552 -23.58 -10.83 4.92
N VAL A 553 -23.37 -10.60 3.62
CA VAL A 553 -24.34 -10.98 2.57
C VAL A 553 -24.55 -12.50 2.53
N MET A 554 -23.49 -13.30 2.62
CA MET A 554 -23.61 -14.76 2.52
C MET A 554 -24.11 -15.42 3.81
N VAL A 555 -23.87 -14.81 4.98
CA VAL A 555 -24.53 -15.19 6.25
C VAL A 555 -26.02 -14.88 6.22
N LEU A 556 -26.44 -13.76 5.61
CA LEU A 556 -27.87 -13.45 5.41
C LEU A 556 -28.55 -14.40 4.40
N VAL A 557 -27.83 -14.85 3.37
CA VAL A 557 -28.32 -15.90 2.45
C VAL A 557 -28.52 -17.24 3.18
N ASP A 558 -27.55 -17.67 3.98
CA ASP A 558 -27.68 -18.89 4.80
C ASP A 558 -28.83 -18.77 5.82
N TYR A 559 -28.95 -17.64 6.53
CA TYR A 559 -30.04 -17.39 7.47
C TYR A 559 -31.44 -17.40 6.81
N SER A 560 -31.51 -17.10 5.51
CA SER A 560 -32.74 -17.15 4.71
C SER A 560 -33.11 -18.56 4.24
N ILE A 561 -32.19 -19.53 4.31
CA ILE A 561 -32.38 -20.92 3.84
C ILE A 561 -32.44 -21.83 5.07
N GLN A 562 -33.62 -21.90 5.71
CA GLN A 562 -33.81 -22.65 6.95
C GLN A 562 -34.00 -24.16 6.72
N ASP A 563 -34.32 -24.57 5.50
CA ASP A 563 -34.65 -25.96 5.13
C ASP A 563 -33.43 -26.87 4.88
N THR A 564 -32.20 -26.38 5.06
CA THR A 564 -30.97 -27.16 4.76
C THR A 564 -29.89 -26.87 5.79
N TYR A 565 -29.36 -27.93 6.40
CA TYR A 565 -28.25 -27.84 7.35
C TYR A 565 -26.97 -27.31 6.69
N THR A 566 -26.29 -26.40 7.37
CA THR A 566 -24.91 -25.98 7.10
C THR A 566 -24.06 -26.12 8.34
N GLN A 567 -22.77 -26.45 8.17
CA GLN A 567 -21.83 -26.55 9.28
C GLN A 567 -21.45 -25.13 9.75
N LYS A 568 -21.65 -24.82 11.04
CA LYS A 568 -21.42 -23.49 11.65
C LYS A 568 -20.40 -23.57 12.79
N LEU A 569 -19.87 -22.42 13.22
CA LEU A 569 -18.78 -22.38 14.21
C LEU A 569 -19.20 -22.80 15.63
N SER A 570 -18.44 -23.72 16.23
CA SER A 570 -18.42 -23.95 17.67
C SER A 570 -17.74 -22.77 18.38
N VAL A 571 -18.55 -21.93 19.03
CA VAL A 571 -18.09 -20.84 19.91
C VAL A 571 -18.80 -20.96 21.26
N PRO A 572 -18.11 -20.90 22.40
CA PRO A 572 -18.75 -20.85 23.71
C PRO A 572 -19.46 -19.50 23.94
N SER A 573 -20.45 -19.49 24.83
CA SER A 573 -21.18 -18.27 25.21
C SER A 573 -20.45 -17.57 26.35
N GLY A 574 -19.74 -16.50 26.03
CA GLY A 574 -18.94 -15.73 27.00
C GLY A 574 -17.49 -16.24 27.11
N PHE A 575 -16.84 -15.89 28.23
CA PHE A 575 -15.39 -16.01 28.40
C PHE A 575 -14.94 -17.42 28.88
N SER A 576 -15.20 -18.42 28.04
CA SER A 576 -14.83 -19.84 28.27
C SER A 576 -13.88 -20.37 27.21
N VAL A 577 -13.12 -21.41 27.57
CA VAL A 577 -12.49 -22.33 26.60
C VAL A 577 -13.55 -22.98 25.70
N THR A 578 -13.18 -23.42 24.50
CA THR A 578 -14.15 -23.96 23.52
C THR A 578 -14.87 -25.22 24.02
N ALA A 579 -14.21 -26.07 24.81
CA ALA A 579 -14.80 -27.25 25.45
C ALA A 579 -14.55 -27.26 26.98
N PRO A 580 -15.39 -26.60 27.80
CA PRO A 580 -15.18 -26.48 29.25
C PRO A 580 -15.25 -27.82 29.99
N ASP A 581 -15.97 -28.80 29.45
CA ASP A 581 -16.06 -30.16 30.01
C ASP A 581 -14.78 -31.00 29.78
N LYS A 582 -13.81 -30.49 28.98
CA LYS A 582 -12.59 -31.23 28.60
C LYS A 582 -11.29 -30.73 29.24
N ARG A 583 -11.19 -29.44 29.62
CA ARG A 583 -9.93 -28.86 30.13
C ARG A 583 -10.14 -27.57 30.93
N GLY A 584 -9.19 -27.26 31.83
CA GLY A 584 -9.06 -25.95 32.47
C GLY A 584 -8.44 -24.86 31.57
N TRP A 585 -8.40 -23.63 32.12
CA TRP A 585 -7.68 -22.47 31.54
C TRP A 585 -6.16 -22.52 31.76
N VAL A 586 -5.66 -23.37 32.65
CA VAL A 586 -4.24 -23.53 32.99
C VAL A 586 -3.90 -25.01 32.92
N ILE A 587 -2.87 -25.37 32.16
CA ILE A 587 -2.44 -26.76 31.95
C ILE A 587 -1.31 -27.09 32.92
N ASN A 588 -1.42 -28.22 33.63
CA ASN A 588 -0.33 -28.73 34.46
C ASN A 588 0.77 -29.34 33.56
N PRO A 589 2.03 -28.87 33.59
CA PRO A 589 3.12 -29.42 32.77
C PRO A 589 3.48 -30.88 33.10
N LEU A 590 2.98 -31.45 34.20
CA LEU A 590 3.20 -32.86 34.55
C LEU A 590 2.10 -33.81 34.04
N GLY A 591 0.95 -33.30 33.58
CA GLY A 591 -0.25 -34.09 33.28
C GLY A 591 -1.52 -33.49 33.90
N GLU A 592 -2.63 -33.44 33.15
CA GLU A 592 -3.97 -33.15 33.72
C GLU A 592 -4.77 -34.45 33.88
N GLN A 593 -4.62 -35.41 32.95
CA GLN A 593 -5.30 -36.71 32.99
C GLN A 593 -4.37 -37.92 33.13
N SER A 594 -3.11 -37.82 32.67
CA SER A 594 -2.10 -38.87 32.78
C SER A 594 -0.70 -38.30 32.99
N ASP A 595 0.17 -39.04 33.69
CA ASP A 595 1.56 -38.62 33.93
C ASP A 595 2.32 -38.48 32.60
N PHE A 596 2.72 -37.25 32.27
CA PHE A 596 3.35 -36.98 30.98
C PHE A 596 4.78 -37.55 30.94
N PRO A 597 5.16 -38.34 29.93
CA PRO A 597 6.42 -39.08 29.96
C PRO A 597 7.65 -38.17 29.83
N VAL A 598 8.60 -38.32 30.76
CA VAL A 598 9.82 -37.48 30.84
C VAL A 598 10.68 -37.53 29.56
N TRP A 599 10.70 -38.65 28.84
CA TRP A 599 11.39 -38.73 27.55
C TRP A 599 10.77 -37.78 26.51
N MET A 600 9.45 -37.60 26.54
CA MET A 600 8.72 -36.71 25.63
C MET A 600 8.91 -35.24 26.02
N MET A 601 9.06 -34.93 27.31
CA MET A 601 9.44 -33.58 27.78
C MET A 601 10.73 -33.11 27.08
N VAL A 602 11.73 -33.98 26.99
CA VAL A 602 12.99 -33.70 26.28
C VAL A 602 12.81 -33.76 24.75
N ALA A 603 12.15 -34.79 24.23
CA ALA A 603 11.95 -34.96 22.78
C ALA A 603 11.15 -33.81 22.13
N SER A 604 10.27 -33.15 22.90
CA SER A 604 9.51 -31.97 22.46
C SER A 604 10.37 -30.77 22.02
N GLY A 605 11.67 -30.76 22.35
CA GLY A 605 12.63 -29.81 21.80
C GLY A 605 12.74 -29.88 20.27
N LEU A 606 12.54 -31.06 19.65
CA LEU A 606 12.56 -31.21 18.20
C LEU A 606 11.38 -30.49 17.49
N PRO A 607 10.10 -30.73 17.86
CA PRO A 607 9.00 -29.92 17.35
C PRO A 607 9.13 -28.43 17.74
N ALA A 608 9.69 -28.09 18.89
CA ALA A 608 9.93 -26.69 19.25
C ALA A 608 10.93 -25.99 18.33
N VAL A 609 11.99 -26.66 17.87
CA VAL A 609 12.89 -26.14 16.82
C VAL A 609 12.14 -25.91 15.51
N LEU A 610 11.22 -26.81 15.12
CA LEU A 610 10.40 -26.63 13.92
C LEU A 610 9.46 -25.43 14.03
N VAL A 611 8.72 -25.30 15.14
CA VAL A 611 7.83 -24.15 15.40
C VAL A 611 8.64 -22.85 15.50
N PHE A 612 9.81 -22.86 16.13
CA PHE A 612 10.71 -21.71 16.17
C PHE A 612 11.11 -21.26 14.76
N ILE A 613 11.52 -22.19 13.88
CA ILE A 613 11.91 -21.87 12.50
C ILE A 613 10.72 -21.25 11.74
N LEU A 614 9.50 -21.77 11.90
CA LEU A 614 8.30 -21.20 11.28
C LEU A 614 8.03 -19.76 11.76
N ILE A 615 7.97 -19.53 13.08
CA ILE A 615 7.69 -18.20 13.66
C ILE A 615 8.82 -17.22 13.32
N PHE A 616 10.08 -17.67 13.36
CA PHE A 616 11.25 -16.87 12.95
C PHE A 616 11.13 -16.45 11.49
N MET A 617 10.89 -17.38 10.55
CA MET A 617 10.82 -17.05 9.13
C MET A 617 9.65 -16.10 8.81
N GLU A 618 8.44 -16.37 9.31
CA GLU A 618 7.28 -15.49 9.07
C GLU A 618 7.49 -14.09 9.68
N THR A 619 8.01 -14.02 10.90
CA THR A 619 8.20 -12.74 11.61
C THR A 619 9.31 -11.91 10.99
N GLN A 620 10.46 -12.51 10.68
CA GLN A 620 11.60 -11.80 10.12
C GLN A 620 11.35 -11.34 8.68
N ILE A 621 10.73 -12.18 7.84
CA ILE A 621 10.32 -11.79 6.48
C ILE A 621 9.29 -10.65 6.54
N THR A 622 8.31 -10.71 7.43
CA THR A 622 7.32 -9.62 7.57
C THR A 622 7.98 -8.32 8.04
N THR A 623 8.91 -8.38 8.99
CA THR A 623 9.64 -7.22 9.50
C THR A 623 10.50 -6.60 8.39
N LEU A 624 11.17 -7.40 7.54
CA LEU A 624 11.88 -6.92 6.34
C LEU A 624 10.94 -6.20 5.35
N ILE A 625 9.77 -6.78 5.06
CA ILE A 625 8.82 -6.25 4.05
C ILE A 625 8.23 -4.89 4.46
N ILE A 626 8.07 -4.66 5.77
CA ILE A 626 7.64 -3.36 6.32
C ILE A 626 8.83 -2.40 6.44
N SER A 627 10.01 -2.87 6.84
CA SER A 627 11.21 -2.03 7.07
C SER A 627 11.97 -1.65 5.78
N LYS A 628 11.34 -1.75 4.61
CA LYS A 628 11.97 -1.35 3.34
C LYS A 628 12.16 0.17 3.26
N LYS A 629 13.35 0.62 2.84
CA LYS A 629 13.65 2.04 2.56
C LYS A 629 12.66 2.68 1.57
N GLU A 630 12.07 1.89 0.67
CA GLU A 630 10.95 2.27 -0.22
C GLU A 630 9.73 2.90 0.49
N ARG A 631 9.53 2.64 1.79
CA ARG A 631 8.39 3.13 2.60
C ARG A 631 8.69 4.39 3.41
N MET A 632 9.92 4.91 3.38
CA MET A 632 10.31 6.16 4.07
C MET A 632 9.95 6.16 5.58
N LEU A 633 10.16 5.03 6.28
CA LEU A 633 10.01 4.95 7.74
C LEU A 633 11.10 5.79 8.43
N GLN A 634 10.73 6.47 9.51
CA GLN A 634 11.59 7.44 10.21
C GLN A 634 12.03 6.94 11.60
N LYS A 635 11.21 6.10 12.25
CA LYS A 635 11.38 5.74 13.67
C LYS A 635 12.20 4.48 13.93
N GLY A 636 12.70 3.86 12.87
CA GLY A 636 13.48 2.62 12.93
C GLY A 636 12.67 1.37 13.29
N SER A 637 13.26 0.21 13.04
CA SER A 637 12.73 -1.11 13.40
C SER A 637 13.78 -1.92 14.16
N GLY A 638 13.32 -2.96 14.88
CA GLY A 638 14.16 -3.82 15.70
C GLY A 638 13.83 -5.30 15.51
N PHE A 639 14.78 -6.06 14.98
CA PHE A 639 14.58 -7.45 14.53
C PHE A 639 14.88 -8.50 15.62
N HIS A 640 15.46 -8.10 16.74
CA HIS A 640 15.74 -8.96 17.91
C HIS A 640 14.66 -8.80 18.98
N LEU A 641 14.20 -7.56 19.24
CA LEU A 641 13.15 -7.30 20.23
C LEU A 641 11.82 -7.93 19.81
N ASP A 642 11.39 -7.74 18.55
CA ASP A 642 10.13 -8.30 18.06
C ASP A 642 10.14 -9.83 18.05
N LEU A 643 11.28 -10.46 17.72
CA LEU A 643 11.46 -11.91 17.77
C LEU A 643 11.38 -12.44 19.21
N LEU A 644 12.12 -11.82 20.13
CA LEU A 644 12.10 -12.19 21.55
C LEU A 644 10.68 -12.13 22.10
N LEU A 645 10.00 -11.03 21.84
CA LEU A 645 8.67 -10.74 22.36
C LEU A 645 7.63 -11.72 21.82
N ILE A 646 7.57 -11.93 20.51
CA ILE A 646 6.60 -12.84 19.88
C ILE A 646 6.80 -14.29 20.34
N VAL A 647 8.03 -14.83 20.31
CA VAL A 647 8.26 -16.22 20.67
C VAL A 647 8.15 -16.46 22.18
N ALA A 648 8.66 -15.55 23.03
CA ALA A 648 8.56 -15.72 24.47
C ALA A 648 7.11 -15.61 24.97
N MET A 649 6.31 -14.70 24.38
CA MET A 649 4.87 -14.62 24.66
C MET A 649 4.13 -15.85 24.16
N GLY A 650 4.44 -16.35 22.95
CA GLY A 650 3.88 -17.61 22.44
C GLY A 650 4.16 -18.78 23.39
N GLY A 651 5.41 -18.94 23.84
CA GLY A 651 5.79 -19.98 24.80
C GLY A 651 5.14 -19.82 26.17
N PHE A 652 5.02 -18.60 26.68
CA PHE A 652 4.34 -18.32 27.95
C PHE A 652 2.84 -18.61 27.87
N PHE A 653 2.16 -18.16 26.81
CA PHE A 653 0.73 -18.37 26.63
C PHE A 653 0.36 -19.84 26.32
N ALA A 654 1.33 -20.68 25.94
CA ALA A 654 1.13 -22.12 25.84
C ALA A 654 0.69 -22.76 27.19
N LEU A 655 1.12 -22.20 28.33
CA LEU A 655 0.69 -22.63 29.69
C LEU A 655 -0.84 -22.53 29.89
N PHE A 656 -1.51 -21.67 29.13
CA PHE A 656 -2.96 -21.46 29.18
C PHE A 656 -3.72 -22.22 28.06
N GLY A 657 -3.01 -23.05 27.30
CA GLY A 657 -3.56 -23.76 26.13
C GLY A 657 -3.85 -22.83 24.95
N LEU A 658 -3.31 -21.61 24.95
CA LEU A 658 -3.53 -20.65 23.87
C LEU A 658 -2.64 -20.98 22.65
N PRO A 659 -3.12 -20.73 21.42
CA PRO A 659 -2.33 -20.91 20.21
C PRO A 659 -1.14 -19.95 20.15
N TRP A 660 -0.01 -20.43 19.65
CA TRP A 660 1.14 -19.60 19.32
C TRP A 660 0.82 -18.75 18.08
N LEU A 661 1.46 -17.58 17.95
CA LEU A 661 1.18 -16.63 16.87
C LEU A 661 2.49 -16.14 16.24
N ALA A 662 2.40 -15.59 15.02
CA ALA A 662 3.51 -14.96 14.32
C ALA A 662 3.10 -13.57 13.79
N ALA A 663 4.05 -12.75 13.35
CA ALA A 663 3.72 -11.50 12.67
C ALA A 663 3.16 -11.79 11.26
N ALA A 664 1.89 -11.46 11.03
CA ALA A 664 1.17 -11.90 9.84
C ALA A 664 1.39 -10.95 8.65
N THR A 665 2.06 -11.42 7.60
CA THR A 665 2.59 -10.57 6.52
C THR A 665 1.53 -9.71 5.84
N VAL A 666 0.43 -10.31 5.38
CA VAL A 666 -0.62 -9.58 4.65
C VAL A 666 -1.29 -8.54 5.53
N ARG A 667 -1.68 -8.89 6.77
CA ARG A 667 -2.33 -7.97 7.74
C ARG A 667 -1.43 -6.78 8.07
N SER A 668 -0.15 -7.04 8.32
CA SER A 668 0.83 -6.01 8.69
C SER A 668 1.15 -5.08 7.52
N VAL A 669 1.22 -5.62 6.30
CA VAL A 669 1.36 -4.83 5.07
C VAL A 669 0.12 -3.97 4.81
N THR A 670 -1.11 -4.50 4.98
CA THR A 670 -2.32 -3.68 4.82
C THR A 670 -2.45 -2.61 5.91
N HIS A 671 -1.98 -2.88 7.14
CA HIS A 671 -1.93 -1.92 8.24
C HIS A 671 -0.98 -0.75 7.94
N ALA A 672 0.28 -1.04 7.58
CA ALA A 672 1.24 -0.02 7.16
C ALA A 672 0.75 0.76 5.92
N ASN A 673 0.11 0.10 4.95
CA ASN A 673 -0.46 0.75 3.77
C ASN A 673 -1.64 1.67 4.10
N ALA A 674 -2.48 1.34 5.09
CA ALA A 674 -3.58 2.19 5.55
C ALA A 674 -3.08 3.47 6.24
N LEU A 675 -1.90 3.40 6.86
CA LEU A 675 -1.19 4.49 7.55
C LEU A 675 -0.22 5.26 6.62
N THR A 676 -0.10 4.87 5.35
CA THR A 676 0.77 5.54 4.37
C THR A 676 0.10 6.82 3.84
N VAL A 677 0.85 7.91 3.79
CA VAL A 677 0.43 9.16 3.13
C VAL A 677 1.08 9.24 1.76
N MET A 678 0.26 9.50 0.74
CA MET A 678 0.69 9.66 -0.65
C MET A 678 0.70 11.14 -1.02
N SER A 679 1.75 11.60 -1.71
CA SER A 679 1.86 12.99 -2.15
C SER A 679 0.70 13.39 -3.06
N LYS A 680 0.18 14.60 -2.84
CA LYS A 680 -0.84 15.25 -3.68
C LYS A 680 -0.21 16.10 -4.79
N ALA A 681 1.01 16.59 -4.58
CA ALA A 681 1.75 17.43 -5.52
C ALA A 681 2.55 16.54 -6.48
N VAL A 682 1.92 16.15 -7.58
CA VAL A 682 2.47 15.21 -8.58
C VAL A 682 2.08 15.70 -9.97
N ALA A 683 3.03 15.67 -10.92
CA ALA A 683 2.79 16.12 -12.29
C ALA A 683 1.75 15.24 -13.02
N PRO A 684 0.94 15.77 -13.95
CA PRO A 684 -0.06 14.99 -14.67
C PRO A 684 0.57 13.82 -15.44
N GLY A 685 0.30 12.59 -14.99
CA GLY A 685 0.82 11.34 -15.56
C GLY A 685 1.80 10.58 -14.67
N ASP A 686 2.43 11.25 -13.70
CA ASP A 686 3.40 10.63 -12.80
C ASP A 686 2.69 9.85 -11.67
N LYS A 687 3.31 8.78 -11.15
CA LYS A 687 2.69 7.93 -10.10
C LYS A 687 2.77 8.62 -8.73
N PRO A 688 1.74 8.54 -7.88
CA PRO A 688 1.79 9.12 -6.54
C PRO A 688 2.91 8.50 -5.71
N LYS A 689 3.86 9.35 -5.29
CA LYS A 689 5.00 8.97 -4.45
C LYS A 689 4.55 8.88 -2.99
N ILE A 690 5.11 7.93 -2.23
CA ILE A 690 4.95 7.88 -0.77
C ILE A 690 5.64 9.11 -0.19
N GLN A 691 4.95 9.81 0.70
CA GLN A 691 5.50 10.96 1.44
C GLN A 691 6.01 10.52 2.81
N GLU A 692 5.17 9.79 3.55
CA GLU A 692 5.46 9.31 4.91
C GLU A 692 4.56 8.10 5.25
N VAL A 693 4.86 7.42 6.36
CA VAL A 693 3.96 6.43 6.99
C VAL A 693 3.83 6.80 8.46
N LYS A 694 2.59 6.85 8.96
CA LYS A 694 2.30 7.23 10.35
C LYS A 694 2.62 6.07 11.30
N GLU A 695 3.87 6.06 11.78
CA GLU A 695 4.39 5.10 12.75
C GLU A 695 3.86 5.42 14.15
N GLN A 696 2.91 4.62 14.64
CA GLN A 696 2.29 4.79 15.96
C GLN A 696 1.85 3.44 16.54
N ARG A 697 1.44 3.41 17.81
CA ARG A 697 1.08 2.18 18.56
C ARG A 697 -0.42 1.97 18.75
N VAL A 698 -1.19 3.06 18.68
CA VAL A 698 -2.59 3.10 19.10
C VAL A 698 -3.50 2.31 18.16
N THR A 699 -3.25 2.29 16.85
CA THR A 699 -4.12 1.53 15.93
C THR A 699 -4.00 0.02 16.13
N GLY A 700 -2.79 -0.50 16.30
CA GLY A 700 -2.56 -1.91 16.61
C GLY A 700 -3.15 -2.31 17.96
N LEU A 701 -2.96 -1.45 18.98
CA LEU A 701 -3.52 -1.64 20.31
C LEU A 701 -5.05 -1.68 20.30
N LEU A 702 -5.70 -0.72 19.63
CA LEU A 702 -7.16 -0.67 19.50
C LEU A 702 -7.71 -1.86 18.69
N VAL A 703 -7.02 -2.29 17.62
CA VAL A 703 -7.38 -3.50 16.88
C VAL A 703 -7.34 -4.74 17.78
N ALA A 704 -6.28 -4.91 18.58
CA ALA A 704 -6.15 -6.06 19.48
C ALA A 704 -7.26 -6.07 20.55
N VAL A 705 -7.54 -4.92 21.17
CA VAL A 705 -8.65 -4.77 22.13
C VAL A 705 -10.00 -5.06 21.48
N LEU A 706 -10.27 -4.51 20.29
CA LEU A 706 -11.53 -4.74 19.58
C LEU A 706 -11.72 -6.22 19.20
N VAL A 707 -10.66 -6.91 18.78
CA VAL A 707 -10.68 -8.37 18.53
C VAL A 707 -11.03 -9.13 19.82
N GLY A 708 -10.47 -8.76 20.97
CA GLY A 708 -10.86 -9.34 22.26
C GLY A 708 -12.33 -9.09 22.62
N LEU A 709 -12.84 -7.89 22.35
CA LEU A 709 -14.25 -7.55 22.59
C LEU A 709 -15.22 -8.31 21.65
N SER A 710 -14.75 -8.83 20.51
CA SER A 710 -15.57 -9.67 19.61
C SER A 710 -16.10 -10.96 20.26
N ILE A 711 -15.54 -11.40 21.39
CA ILE A 711 -16.05 -12.56 22.16
C ILE A 711 -17.48 -12.29 22.67
N VAL A 712 -17.80 -11.04 23.01
CA VAL A 712 -19.16 -10.61 23.42
C VAL A 712 -20.16 -10.75 22.25
N ILE A 713 -19.67 -10.79 21.02
CA ILE A 713 -20.43 -10.94 19.77
C ILE A 713 -20.60 -12.45 19.41
N GLY A 714 -20.25 -13.36 20.32
CA GLY A 714 -20.23 -14.81 20.12
C GLY A 714 -21.52 -15.41 19.54
N ASP A 715 -22.70 -14.93 19.92
CA ASP A 715 -23.98 -15.42 19.39
C ASP A 715 -24.27 -15.01 17.94
N LEU A 716 -23.60 -13.98 17.42
CA LEU A 716 -23.58 -13.67 15.99
C LEU A 716 -22.48 -14.48 15.28
N LEU A 717 -21.33 -14.73 15.93
CA LEU A 717 -20.27 -15.57 15.37
C LEU A 717 -20.74 -17.03 15.14
N ARG A 718 -21.56 -17.57 16.06
CA ARG A 718 -22.24 -18.88 15.93
C ARG A 718 -23.11 -19.02 14.68
N GLN A 719 -23.59 -17.90 14.10
CA GLN A 719 -24.46 -17.94 12.92
C GLN A 719 -23.67 -18.10 11.62
N ILE A 720 -22.36 -17.84 11.62
CA ILE A 720 -21.51 -17.85 10.42
C ILE A 720 -21.23 -19.30 9.98
N PRO A 721 -21.55 -19.68 8.72
CA PRO A 721 -21.22 -21.01 8.19
C PRO A 721 -19.73 -21.15 7.85
N LEU A 722 -19.16 -22.34 8.08
CA LEU A 722 -17.80 -22.69 7.67
C LEU A 722 -17.60 -22.55 6.15
N ALA A 723 -18.64 -22.77 5.34
CA ALA A 723 -18.61 -22.56 3.89
C ALA A 723 -18.30 -21.10 3.49
N VAL A 724 -18.85 -20.11 4.21
CA VAL A 724 -18.56 -18.68 3.99
C VAL A 724 -17.09 -18.39 4.29
N LEU A 725 -16.58 -18.96 5.38
CA LEU A 725 -15.18 -18.87 5.79
C LEU A 725 -14.22 -19.50 4.76
N PHE A 726 -14.61 -20.62 4.14
CA PHE A 726 -13.84 -21.23 3.05
C PHE A 726 -13.78 -20.31 1.81
N GLY A 727 -14.87 -19.61 1.49
CA GLY A 727 -14.86 -18.59 0.44
C GLY A 727 -13.88 -17.44 0.70
N ILE A 728 -13.69 -17.06 1.97
CA ILE A 728 -12.68 -16.08 2.38
C ILE A 728 -11.26 -16.67 2.35
N PHE A 729 -11.03 -17.95 2.70
CA PHE A 729 -9.72 -18.58 2.49
C PHE A 729 -9.31 -18.62 1.02
N LEU A 730 -10.22 -19.02 0.12
CA LEU A 730 -9.97 -18.99 -1.33
C LEU A 730 -9.65 -17.56 -1.80
N TYR A 731 -10.38 -16.56 -1.32
CA TYR A 731 -10.11 -15.16 -1.61
C TYR A 731 -8.70 -14.76 -1.12
N MET A 732 -8.32 -15.09 0.12
CA MET A 732 -7.00 -14.75 0.66
C MET A 732 -5.88 -15.43 -0.14
N GLY A 733 -5.98 -16.73 -0.43
CA GLY A 733 -4.97 -17.47 -1.21
C GLY A 733 -4.83 -16.98 -2.66
N VAL A 734 -5.93 -16.65 -3.34
CA VAL A 734 -5.89 -16.06 -4.69
C VAL A 734 -5.37 -14.62 -4.66
N THR A 735 -5.70 -13.85 -3.63
CA THR A 735 -5.32 -12.42 -3.56
C THR A 735 -3.88 -12.17 -3.11
N SER A 736 -3.23 -13.13 -2.43
CA SER A 736 -1.80 -13.10 -2.07
C SER A 736 -0.85 -13.44 -3.22
N LEU A 737 -1.31 -14.12 -4.27
CA LEU A 737 -0.52 -14.35 -5.49
C LEU A 737 -0.20 -13.05 -6.25
N ASN A 738 -1.06 -12.04 -6.17
CA ASN A 738 -0.88 -10.76 -6.85
C ASN A 738 0.26 -9.93 -6.24
N GLY A 739 1.34 -9.71 -7.01
CA GLY A 739 2.52 -8.94 -6.61
C GLY A 739 3.75 -9.79 -6.26
N ILE A 740 3.66 -11.13 -6.39
CA ILE A 740 4.81 -12.04 -6.34
C ILE A 740 5.42 -12.10 -7.75
N GLN A 741 6.67 -11.62 -7.96
CA GLN A 741 7.27 -11.66 -9.31
C GLN A 741 7.49 -13.08 -9.82
N PHE A 742 7.74 -14.07 -8.95
CA PHE A 742 7.74 -15.48 -9.33
C PHE A 742 6.41 -15.91 -9.99
N TYR A 743 5.26 -15.49 -9.46
CA TYR A 743 3.95 -15.79 -10.04
C TYR A 743 3.69 -14.99 -11.34
N GLU A 744 4.08 -13.72 -11.38
CA GLU A 744 4.04 -12.91 -12.62
C GLU A 744 4.86 -13.57 -13.74
N ARG A 745 6.08 -14.04 -13.44
CA ARG A 745 6.94 -14.76 -14.40
C ARG A 745 6.35 -16.11 -14.82
N LEU A 746 5.70 -16.83 -13.90
CA LEU A 746 5.00 -18.07 -14.23
C LEU A 746 3.84 -17.81 -15.21
N GLN A 747 3.12 -16.68 -15.08
CA GLN A 747 2.14 -16.25 -16.07
C GLN A 747 2.78 -15.88 -17.42
N LEU A 748 3.96 -15.24 -17.42
CA LEU A 748 4.68 -14.89 -18.67
C LEU A 748 5.12 -16.11 -19.48
N LEU A 749 5.42 -17.26 -18.83
CA LEU A 749 5.70 -18.52 -19.54
C LEU A 749 4.47 -19.05 -20.33
N LEU A 750 3.25 -18.68 -19.92
CA LEU A 750 2.00 -19.02 -20.61
C LEU A 750 1.54 -17.89 -21.56
N MET A 751 2.24 -16.74 -21.56
CA MET A 751 1.88 -15.57 -22.34
C MET A 751 2.71 -15.51 -23.63
N PRO A 752 2.11 -15.36 -24.83
CA PRO A 752 2.88 -15.22 -26.06
C PRO A 752 3.70 -13.91 -26.05
N PRO A 753 4.97 -13.93 -26.51
CA PRO A 753 5.91 -12.79 -26.39
C PRO A 753 5.38 -11.43 -26.85
N LYS A 754 4.49 -11.42 -27.85
CA LYS A 754 3.81 -10.20 -28.37
C LYS A 754 3.02 -9.40 -27.34
N HIS A 755 2.73 -9.97 -26.16
CA HIS A 755 1.97 -9.31 -25.09
C HIS A 755 2.77 -9.18 -23.78
N HIS A 756 4.08 -9.48 -23.79
CA HIS A 756 4.90 -9.35 -22.59
C HIS A 756 5.02 -7.87 -22.17
N PRO A 757 4.88 -7.54 -20.86
CA PRO A 757 4.92 -6.17 -20.38
C PRO A 757 6.35 -5.65 -20.25
N ASP A 758 6.49 -4.32 -20.20
CA ASP A 758 7.75 -3.54 -20.12
C ASP A 758 8.61 -3.68 -18.85
N VAL A 759 8.56 -4.83 -18.19
CA VAL A 759 9.26 -5.10 -16.92
C VAL A 759 10.74 -5.41 -17.13
N THR A 760 11.59 -4.93 -16.21
CA THR A 760 13.06 -4.98 -16.29
C THR A 760 13.68 -6.38 -16.23
N TYR A 761 12.89 -7.43 -15.97
CA TYR A 761 13.31 -8.83 -16.02
C TYR A 761 12.90 -9.55 -17.32
N VAL A 762 12.13 -8.90 -18.20
CA VAL A 762 11.90 -9.35 -19.59
C VAL A 762 12.97 -8.73 -20.50
N LYS A 763 13.17 -7.40 -20.44
CA LYS A 763 14.16 -6.64 -21.24
C LYS A 763 15.62 -6.78 -20.76
N LYS A 764 16.02 -8.01 -20.42
CA LYS A 764 17.38 -8.39 -19.97
C LYS A 764 17.78 -9.80 -20.44
N VAL A 765 16.97 -10.42 -21.29
CA VAL A 765 17.02 -11.86 -21.62
C VAL A 765 16.48 -12.11 -23.04
N GLY A 766 15.43 -11.37 -23.41
CA GLY A 766 15.37 -10.77 -24.75
C GLY A 766 16.25 -9.53 -24.77
#